data_AF-A0A5B9QN48-F1
#
_entry.id   AF-A0A5B9QN48-F1
#
_cell.length_a   1.000
_cell.length_b   1.000
_cell.length_c   1.000
_cell.angle_alpha   90.00
_cell.angle_beta   90.00
_cell.angle_gamma   90.00
#
_symmetry.space_group_name_H-M   'P 1'
#
loop_
_entity.id
_entity.type
_entity.pdbx_description
1 polymer ?
#
loop_
_entity_poly.entity_id
_entity_poly.type
_entity_poly.pdbx_seq_one_letter_code
_entity_poly.pdbx_strand_id
1 'polypeptide(L)'
;MQITPGMILSGPHRSGPLRTFLISFCILSWTLPQAVAAEPQQTNSPQPKSPAASPAIPATPPPTPRTDLFISGVYPHLTTYGVYSQNGAHYKGGHNECGIGAIVPWAGKLWMVNYAPHMPRGSEHKLYSVDPDLTKPLTIHPESVGGTPAGRMIHRESNQLLIGHHLVDAEGNVRTIQPEDMPIRVTAIARHLSEPENLVYYIDMEGSIWEANVHTLAVKRLFKKPVPGWHSKGGYTSQGRLVISNNGELHVGDYRDVLVGGEAKTPEERGVLAEFDGTDWRIVERRQFTEVTGPQGITGGSDGDDPLWTMGWDRRSVRLKVLDQGTWHTYLLPKAAYCNDAQHGWYTEWPRIRQITDGRWMMDMHGMFFEFPPSFSSRNSAGIRPIGSHLRYVPDFCDWNGRLVLASDETSIQGNPLAGQPQSNLWFGSFDDLSNWGPASGYGGPWIDDLVKADTPSDPFLIAGFDHRIVHLAIGRIKPVSDQTLRTADRLPIIDVSDELATLPRISTARGNWREPAAGFDFTLDQPAAVYLAADGRGASPLPPEWQPTELTVRWSKQVPDVVYVRHFPAGTVSIPGNSDEHGKGAFGMPHLAFIKFAGVAGDHKDGIDGKGTDDGVAGGIQPLGKAVVMSPLRFSAETANAETLVRVKLQVDSAGNGTWTDLETIELAVGDSIAKQLPADLNAQWLRLVTDRDCVATAMLHQTTSRFIDGDSAEHQALFAGLAEVDEQALGGLLYPAKRNRNLRVLAGPQRSFEFNKADFRFEPVADDAELAELLHVEPEFTVDEASVVLTHRGQRLRLPKGDAAFDQAFASGWPRASREVQSERHLANIHGTFYEIPLVTNGAPPAWNLLRPVSSHRKQITDFCSWNGLLVLTGVRPDAVADGHVFRDDQHNMALWFGGIDDLWKLGKPVGRGGPWRNSKVEAGKPSDPYLMKGYDEKTVTLEHRGAEAATITLQIDIDGTGRWLDYDSFSLPPGSPQTHQFPAGFSACWIRAISDTATTASVQFDYR
;
A
#
# COMPACT_ATOMS: atom_id res chain seq x y z
N MET A 1 15.91 4.64 -65.49
CA MET A 1 16.54 4.11 -66.71
C MET A 1 16.68 2.60 -66.53
N GLN A 2 16.17 1.76 -67.43
CA GLN A 2 16.30 0.30 -67.32
C GLN A 2 17.68 -0.17 -67.80
N ILE A 3 18.12 -1.36 -67.36
CA ILE A 3 18.71 -2.42 -68.19
C ILE A 3 18.82 -3.73 -67.40
N THR A 4 18.15 -4.76 -67.90
CA THR A 4 18.51 -6.20 -67.82
C THR A 4 19.10 -6.58 -69.19
N PRO A 5 19.91 -7.66 -69.38
CA PRO A 5 19.62 -9.04 -68.94
C PRO A 5 20.90 -9.84 -68.53
N GLY A 6 20.83 -11.18 -68.55
CA GLY A 6 21.99 -12.09 -68.45
C GLY A 6 21.65 -13.50 -68.97
N MET A 7 22.64 -14.39 -69.14
CA MET A 7 22.37 -15.81 -69.48
C MET A 7 23.49 -16.83 -69.12
N ILE A 8 23.13 -17.73 -68.21
CA ILE A 8 23.36 -19.21 -68.12
C ILE A 8 24.40 -19.89 -69.05
N LEU A 9 25.32 -20.74 -68.51
CA LEU A 9 25.37 -22.22 -68.69
C LEU A 9 26.71 -22.92 -68.32
N SER A 10 26.66 -23.91 -67.42
CA SER A 10 27.28 -25.24 -67.55
C SER A 10 27.00 -26.15 -66.32
N GLY A 11 27.11 -27.46 -66.50
CA GLY A 11 27.00 -28.54 -65.48
C GLY A 11 27.79 -29.77 -65.98
N PRO A 12 27.42 -31.04 -65.69
CA PRO A 12 26.29 -31.54 -64.88
C PRO A 12 26.61 -32.82 -64.03
N HIS A 13 25.56 -33.57 -63.62
CA HIS A 13 25.51 -34.98 -63.16
C HIS A 13 25.90 -35.31 -61.69
N ARG A 14 25.32 -36.32 -60.99
CA ARG A 14 24.10 -37.21 -61.03
C ARG A 14 24.14 -38.04 -59.70
N SER A 15 23.17 -38.81 -59.16
CA SER A 15 21.71 -39.10 -59.27
C SER A 15 21.33 -39.94 -58.01
N GLY A 16 20.11 -40.38 -57.66
CA GLY A 16 18.78 -40.49 -58.29
C GLY A 16 17.71 -41.04 -57.30
N PRO A 17 16.44 -41.30 -57.71
CA PRO A 17 15.26 -41.21 -56.82
C PRO A 17 14.29 -42.44 -56.84
N LEU A 18 13.00 -42.26 -56.46
CA LEU A 18 11.74 -43.06 -56.69
C LEU A 18 10.99 -43.48 -55.38
N ARG A 19 9.66 -43.68 -55.28
CA ARG A 19 8.43 -43.15 -55.98
C ARG A 19 7.14 -43.47 -55.15
N THR A 20 5.98 -42.94 -55.56
CA THR A 20 4.62 -43.09 -54.98
C THR A 20 3.91 -44.42 -55.31
N PHE A 21 2.92 -44.89 -54.50
CA PHE A 21 1.57 -45.38 -54.95
C PHE A 21 0.56 -45.63 -53.79
N LEU A 22 -0.63 -46.22 -54.07
CA LEU A 22 -1.89 -46.17 -53.26
C LEU A 22 -2.53 -47.55 -52.94
N ILE A 23 -3.34 -47.56 -51.86
CA ILE A 23 -4.59 -48.34 -51.61
C ILE A 23 -4.56 -49.84 -51.17
N SER A 24 -5.22 -50.07 -50.04
CA SER A 24 -5.97 -51.21 -49.45
C SER A 24 -5.86 -52.66 -49.97
N PHE A 25 -5.91 -53.60 -49.00
CA PHE A 25 -7.02 -54.57 -48.88
C PHE A 25 -7.21 -55.04 -47.42
N CYS A 26 -8.41 -55.50 -47.07
CA CYS A 26 -8.77 -56.03 -45.73
C CYS A 26 -8.79 -57.57 -45.70
N ILE A 27 -8.69 -58.20 -44.51
CA ILE A 27 -9.54 -59.35 -44.12
C ILE A 27 -9.42 -59.72 -42.62
N LEU A 28 -10.59 -60.11 -42.10
CA LEU A 28 -11.01 -60.76 -40.85
C LEU A 28 -10.17 -61.98 -40.37
N SER A 29 -10.32 -62.55 -39.17
CA SER A 29 -10.99 -62.19 -37.89
C SER A 29 -10.72 -63.29 -36.81
N TRP A 30 -11.39 -63.23 -35.64
CA TRP A 30 -11.96 -64.30 -34.77
C TRP A 30 -11.83 -63.90 -33.27
N THR A 31 -12.76 -63.10 -32.70
CA THR A 31 -14.01 -63.50 -31.99
C THR A 31 -13.78 -64.11 -30.58
N LEU A 32 -14.01 -63.37 -29.47
CA LEU A 32 -15.27 -63.20 -28.68
C LEU A 32 -15.17 -63.96 -27.33
N PRO A 33 -15.96 -63.67 -26.24
CA PRO A 33 -17.30 -63.05 -26.19
C PRO A 33 -17.41 -61.72 -25.42
N GLN A 34 -18.65 -61.30 -25.12
CA GLN A 34 -19.08 -59.96 -24.71
C GLN A 34 -19.25 -59.79 -23.18
N ALA A 35 -19.26 -58.52 -22.75
CA ALA A 35 -20.04 -58.03 -21.60
C ALA A 35 -20.72 -56.70 -21.99
N VAL A 36 -21.76 -56.26 -21.26
CA VAL A 36 -22.73 -55.24 -21.71
C VAL A 36 -22.43 -53.84 -21.16
N ALA A 37 -22.89 -52.82 -21.90
CA ALA A 37 -22.54 -51.41 -21.76
C ALA A 37 -23.03 -50.68 -20.49
N ALA A 38 -22.33 -49.59 -20.18
CA ALA A 38 -22.88 -48.38 -19.57
C ALA A 38 -22.39 -47.17 -20.42
N GLU A 39 -23.19 -46.12 -20.53
CA GLU A 39 -22.91 -44.98 -21.43
C GLU A 39 -21.92 -43.96 -20.82
N PRO A 40 -20.90 -43.49 -21.56
CA PRO A 40 -20.06 -42.39 -21.13
C PRO A 40 -20.71 -41.03 -21.46
N GLN A 41 -20.87 -40.16 -20.46
CA GLN A 41 -21.20 -38.75 -20.68
C GLN A 41 -20.09 -38.06 -21.48
N GLN A 42 -20.46 -37.17 -22.41
CA GLN A 42 -19.51 -36.44 -23.24
C GLN A 42 -18.73 -35.41 -22.41
N THR A 43 -17.42 -35.65 -22.22
CA THR A 43 -16.50 -34.65 -21.68
C THR A 43 -16.19 -33.60 -22.73
N ASN A 44 -16.97 -32.51 -22.75
CA ASN A 44 -16.72 -31.34 -23.59
C ASN A 44 -15.37 -30.70 -23.25
N SER A 45 -14.34 -31.03 -24.04
CA SER A 45 -13.06 -30.34 -24.01
C SER A 45 -13.24 -28.93 -24.58
N PRO A 46 -12.80 -27.86 -23.89
CA PRO A 46 -12.93 -26.51 -24.42
C PRO A 46 -12.18 -26.37 -25.74
N GLN A 47 -12.87 -25.94 -26.80
CA GLN A 47 -12.19 -25.48 -28.01
C GLN A 47 -11.39 -24.20 -27.67
N PRO A 48 -10.23 -23.97 -28.31
CA PRO A 48 -9.56 -22.67 -28.20
C PRO A 48 -10.52 -21.58 -28.70
N LYS A 49 -10.88 -20.63 -27.82
CA LYS A 49 -11.66 -19.46 -28.22
C LYS A 49 -10.95 -18.78 -29.40
N SER A 50 -11.70 -18.50 -30.48
CA SER A 50 -11.24 -17.56 -31.51
C SER A 50 -10.80 -16.26 -30.83
N PRO A 51 -9.69 -15.63 -31.25
CA PRO A 51 -9.31 -14.34 -30.68
C PRO A 51 -10.45 -13.34 -30.94
N ALA A 52 -10.99 -12.78 -29.86
CA ALA A 52 -11.97 -11.69 -29.97
C ALA A 52 -11.37 -10.58 -30.82
N ALA A 53 -12.13 -10.06 -31.78
CA ALA A 53 -11.67 -9.01 -32.66
C ALA A 53 -11.29 -7.79 -31.81
N SER A 54 -10.00 -7.42 -31.80
CA SER A 54 -9.51 -6.29 -31.00
C SER A 54 -10.32 -5.03 -31.35
N PRO A 55 -10.84 -4.27 -30.36
CA PRO A 55 -11.81 -3.22 -30.65
C PRO A 55 -11.28 -2.21 -31.66
N ALA A 56 -12.03 -2.00 -32.74
CA ALA A 56 -11.58 -1.21 -33.88
C ALA A 56 -11.17 0.20 -33.44
N ILE A 57 -9.92 0.55 -33.71
CA ILE A 57 -9.38 1.88 -33.49
C ILE A 57 -10.16 2.90 -34.34
N PRO A 58 -10.73 3.96 -33.75
CA PRO A 58 -11.28 5.07 -34.52
C PRO A 58 -10.23 5.65 -35.48
N ALA A 59 -10.57 5.74 -36.77
CA ALA A 59 -9.64 6.19 -37.81
C ALA A 59 -9.41 7.72 -37.81
N THR A 60 -10.12 8.46 -36.96
CA THR A 60 -10.04 9.92 -36.80
C THR A 60 -9.50 10.28 -35.43
N PRO A 61 -8.74 11.38 -35.29
CA PRO A 61 -8.35 11.90 -33.98
C PRO A 61 -9.58 12.31 -33.15
N PRO A 62 -9.50 12.33 -31.80
CA PRO A 62 -10.59 12.77 -30.96
C PRO A 62 -10.89 14.27 -31.19
N PRO A 63 -12.16 14.69 -31.08
CA PRO A 63 -12.51 16.11 -31.13
C PRO A 63 -11.88 16.90 -29.98
N THR A 64 -11.60 18.18 -30.23
CA THR A 64 -11.00 19.11 -29.25
C THR A 64 -11.85 19.17 -27.98
N PRO A 65 -11.29 18.99 -26.78
CA PRO A 65 -12.04 19.04 -25.54
C PRO A 65 -12.41 20.46 -25.12
N ARG A 66 -13.53 20.57 -24.41
CA ARG A 66 -13.95 21.77 -23.66
C ARG A 66 -12.85 22.24 -22.70
N THR A 67 -12.40 23.49 -22.87
CA THR A 67 -11.44 24.13 -21.96
C THR A 67 -12.08 25.06 -20.93
N ASP A 68 -13.41 25.22 -20.97
CA ASP A 68 -14.21 26.02 -20.03
C ASP A 68 -14.50 25.31 -18.70
N LEU A 69 -14.24 24.00 -18.60
CA LEU A 69 -14.50 23.20 -17.41
C LEU A 69 -13.39 23.33 -16.36
N PHE A 70 -13.79 23.78 -15.17
CA PHE A 70 -13.01 23.78 -13.93
C PHE A 70 -13.90 23.23 -12.80
N ILE A 71 -13.56 22.07 -12.24
CA ILE A 71 -14.38 21.35 -11.25
C ILE A 71 -13.45 20.93 -10.11
N SER A 72 -13.75 21.33 -8.87
CA SER A 72 -12.98 20.95 -7.67
C SER A 72 -11.45 21.15 -7.77
N GLY A 73 -11.02 22.24 -8.39
CA GLY A 73 -9.60 22.55 -8.62
C GLY A 73 -8.99 21.91 -9.88
N VAL A 74 -9.75 21.12 -10.64
CA VAL A 74 -9.24 20.33 -11.77
C VAL A 74 -9.74 20.90 -13.11
N TYR A 75 -8.86 20.95 -14.11
CA TYR A 75 -9.20 21.23 -15.51
C TYR A 75 -9.20 19.94 -16.34
N PRO A 76 -10.36 19.35 -16.71
CA PRO A 76 -10.41 18.03 -17.35
C PRO A 76 -9.80 17.94 -18.76
N HIS A 77 -9.40 19.07 -19.35
CA HIS A 77 -8.72 19.10 -20.64
C HIS A 77 -7.18 18.96 -20.53
N LEU A 78 -6.60 19.11 -19.33
CA LEU A 78 -5.16 18.99 -19.07
C LEU A 78 -4.70 17.55 -18.75
N THR A 79 -5.62 16.59 -18.75
CA THR A 79 -5.34 15.17 -18.45
C THR A 79 -4.25 14.58 -19.35
N THR A 80 -3.23 14.01 -18.73
CA THR A 80 -2.17 13.22 -19.39
C THR A 80 -2.55 11.74 -19.43
N TYR A 81 -1.99 10.99 -20.39
CA TYR A 81 -2.29 9.57 -20.59
C TYR A 81 -1.04 8.76 -20.91
N GLY A 82 -1.01 7.50 -20.45
CA GLY A 82 0.19 6.66 -20.59
C GLY A 82 0.46 6.13 -22.01
N VAL A 83 -0.52 6.20 -22.90
CA VAL A 83 -0.38 5.85 -24.33
C VAL A 83 -0.90 7.01 -25.15
N TYR A 84 -0.08 7.60 -26.02
CA TYR A 84 -0.43 8.75 -26.84
C TYR A 84 -0.71 8.36 -28.30
N SER A 85 -1.57 7.35 -28.48
CA SER A 85 -2.15 7.00 -29.77
C SER A 85 -3.08 8.13 -30.25
N GLN A 86 -3.10 8.43 -31.56
CA GLN A 86 -3.89 9.53 -32.11
C GLN A 86 -5.39 9.40 -31.87
N ASN A 87 -5.90 8.20 -31.58
CA ASN A 87 -7.30 7.90 -31.28
C ASN A 87 -7.58 7.69 -29.77
N GLY A 88 -6.56 7.79 -28.92
CA GLY A 88 -6.68 7.68 -27.46
C GLY A 88 -6.99 6.29 -26.91
N ALA A 89 -6.62 5.20 -27.59
CA ALA A 89 -6.77 3.83 -27.09
C ALA A 89 -5.49 3.27 -26.44
N HIS A 90 -5.65 2.33 -25.51
CA HIS A 90 -4.56 1.63 -24.83
C HIS A 90 -4.42 0.17 -25.30
N TYR A 91 -3.41 -0.09 -26.14
CA TYR A 91 -3.04 -1.43 -26.59
C TYR A 91 -1.53 -1.74 -26.50
N LYS A 92 -0.72 -0.82 -25.95
CA LYS A 92 0.74 -0.95 -25.88
C LYS A 92 1.15 -1.47 -24.50
N GLY A 93 1.85 -2.61 -24.47
CA GLY A 93 2.36 -3.21 -23.23
C GLY A 93 3.35 -2.29 -22.51
N GLY A 94 3.42 -2.41 -21.18
CA GLY A 94 4.35 -1.66 -20.34
C GLY A 94 4.04 -0.16 -20.18
N HIS A 95 2.88 0.30 -20.63
CA HIS A 95 2.43 1.69 -20.48
C HIS A 95 1.26 1.76 -19.50
N ASN A 96 1.33 1.00 -18.40
CA ASN A 96 0.19 0.67 -17.53
C ASN A 96 -0.06 1.70 -16.40
N GLU A 97 0.60 2.85 -16.48
CA GLU A 97 0.69 3.89 -15.43
C GLU A 97 0.83 5.26 -16.11
N CYS A 98 0.51 6.33 -15.38
CA CYS A 98 0.55 7.68 -15.92
C CYS A 98 0.60 8.76 -14.82
N GLY A 99 1.40 8.60 -13.77
CA GLY A 99 1.61 9.71 -12.85
C GLY A 99 2.40 10.86 -13.49
N ILE A 100 2.30 12.05 -12.89
CA ILE A 100 3.04 13.24 -13.28
C ILE A 100 4.18 13.44 -12.27
N GLY A 101 5.40 13.04 -12.64
CA GLY A 101 6.53 12.94 -11.69
C GLY A 101 7.23 14.26 -11.37
N ALA A 102 6.99 15.30 -12.17
CA ALA A 102 7.61 16.60 -12.04
C ALA A 102 6.75 17.72 -12.66
N ILE A 103 6.59 18.84 -11.94
CA ILE A 103 5.99 20.09 -12.43
C ILE A 103 6.88 21.30 -12.06
N VAL A 104 7.16 22.18 -13.03
CA VAL A 104 8.10 23.30 -12.85
C VAL A 104 7.65 24.59 -13.56
N PRO A 105 7.50 25.70 -12.82
CA PRO A 105 7.41 27.05 -13.39
C PRO A 105 8.71 27.41 -14.12
N TRP A 106 8.65 27.61 -15.44
CA TRP A 106 9.82 28.03 -16.25
C TRP A 106 9.39 28.66 -17.58
N ALA A 107 10.17 29.62 -18.10
CA ALA A 107 9.89 30.32 -19.36
C ALA A 107 8.42 30.82 -19.50
N GLY A 108 7.84 31.32 -18.40
CA GLY A 108 6.45 31.81 -18.34
C GLY A 108 5.35 30.73 -18.34
N LYS A 109 5.70 29.44 -18.33
CA LYS A 109 4.79 28.30 -18.43
C LYS A 109 4.95 27.33 -17.25
N LEU A 110 3.99 26.42 -17.09
CA LEU A 110 4.16 25.25 -16.23
C LEU A 110 4.61 24.06 -17.08
N TRP A 111 5.83 23.60 -16.90
CA TRP A 111 6.38 22.43 -17.57
C TRP A 111 6.09 21.18 -16.76
N MET A 112 5.77 20.06 -17.42
CA MET A 112 5.58 18.78 -16.72
C MET A 112 5.96 17.57 -17.58
N VAL A 113 6.28 16.47 -16.91
CA VAL A 113 6.48 15.14 -17.54
C VAL A 113 5.62 14.09 -16.85
N ASN A 114 5.00 13.20 -17.63
CA ASN A 114 4.37 11.99 -17.11
C ASN A 114 5.29 10.75 -17.29
N TYR A 115 5.05 9.69 -16.52
CA TYR A 115 5.91 8.49 -16.49
C TYR A 115 5.21 7.15 -16.74
N ALA A 116 5.94 6.23 -17.36
CA ALA A 116 5.62 4.82 -17.51
C ALA A 116 6.23 3.98 -16.37
N PRO A 117 5.71 2.76 -16.11
CA PRO A 117 6.39 1.82 -15.24
C PRO A 117 7.64 1.28 -15.96
N HIS A 118 8.81 1.45 -15.34
CA HIS A 118 10.09 0.85 -15.74
C HIS A 118 10.43 0.99 -17.25
N MET A 119 10.62 2.23 -17.72
CA MET A 119 11.03 2.54 -19.10
C MET A 119 12.33 3.35 -19.18
N PRO A 120 13.52 2.73 -18.96
CA PRO A 120 14.82 3.40 -19.07
C PRO A 120 15.25 3.78 -20.50
N ARG A 121 14.52 3.33 -21.54
CA ARG A 121 14.82 3.59 -22.96
C ARG A 121 13.75 4.42 -23.66
N GLY A 122 13.03 5.25 -22.90
CA GLY A 122 11.91 6.04 -23.40
C GLY A 122 10.58 5.27 -23.50
N SER A 123 9.49 5.99 -23.76
CA SER A 123 8.12 5.46 -23.83
C SER A 123 7.20 6.39 -24.65
N GLU A 124 5.90 6.10 -24.71
CA GLU A 124 4.91 7.01 -25.30
C GLU A 124 4.46 8.18 -24.40
N HIS A 125 5.03 8.29 -23.20
CA HIS A 125 4.88 9.45 -22.31
C HIS A 125 5.57 10.70 -22.90
N LYS A 126 5.30 11.88 -22.32
CA LYS A 126 5.59 13.17 -22.97
C LYS A 126 6.10 14.24 -21.99
N LEU A 127 6.88 15.15 -22.54
CA LEU A 127 7.09 16.49 -22.02
C LEU A 127 5.94 17.38 -22.50
N TYR A 128 5.37 18.12 -21.55
CA TYR A 128 4.27 19.04 -21.78
C TYR A 128 4.60 20.44 -21.24
N SER A 129 3.89 21.44 -21.75
CA SER A 129 3.78 22.75 -21.07
C SER A 129 2.35 23.29 -21.09
N VAL A 130 1.88 23.76 -19.94
CA VAL A 130 0.62 24.50 -19.78
C VAL A 130 0.87 25.99 -19.99
N ASP A 131 -0.02 26.65 -20.72
CA ASP A 131 -0.01 28.10 -20.93
C ASP A 131 -0.72 28.82 -19.76
N PRO A 132 -0.27 30.00 -19.31
CA PRO A 132 -0.97 30.77 -18.28
C PRO A 132 -2.42 31.13 -18.64
N ASP A 133 -2.76 31.18 -19.93
CA ASP A 133 -4.15 31.15 -20.38
C ASP A 133 -4.67 29.69 -20.41
N LEU A 134 -5.30 29.29 -19.30
CA LEU A 134 -5.89 27.96 -19.11
C LEU A 134 -7.10 27.66 -20.01
N THR A 135 -7.46 28.53 -20.97
CA THR A 135 -8.37 28.18 -22.07
C THR A 135 -7.64 27.50 -23.25
N LYS A 136 -6.30 27.52 -23.26
CA LYS A 136 -5.46 26.93 -24.31
C LYS A 136 -5.27 25.42 -24.12
N PRO A 137 -5.21 24.63 -25.21
CA PRO A 137 -4.92 23.21 -25.12
C PRO A 137 -3.48 22.97 -24.62
N LEU A 138 -3.30 21.86 -23.90
CA LEU A 138 -2.00 21.42 -23.41
C LEU A 138 -0.98 21.26 -24.56
N THR A 139 0.17 21.93 -24.48
CA THR A 139 1.24 21.81 -25.48
C THR A 139 2.02 20.52 -25.25
N ILE A 140 2.28 19.77 -26.33
CA ILE A 140 3.09 18.55 -26.32
C ILE A 140 4.36 18.81 -27.13
N HIS A 141 5.53 18.60 -26.53
CA HIS A 141 6.81 18.92 -27.16
C HIS A 141 7.30 17.76 -28.04
N PRO A 142 7.62 17.97 -29.32
CA PRO A 142 8.03 16.89 -30.23
C PRO A 142 9.37 16.23 -29.86
N GLU A 143 10.20 16.90 -29.05
CA GLU A 143 11.46 16.42 -28.51
C GLU A 143 11.29 15.38 -27.38
N SER A 144 10.04 15.07 -27.01
CA SER A 144 9.67 14.11 -25.97
C SER A 144 10.13 12.68 -26.25
N VAL A 145 10.89 12.10 -25.31
CA VAL A 145 11.31 10.69 -25.35
C VAL A 145 10.59 9.80 -24.33
N GLY A 146 9.83 10.40 -23.39
CA GLY A 146 9.11 9.68 -22.34
C GLY A 146 10.04 8.96 -21.36
N GLY A 147 9.67 7.74 -20.97
CA GLY A 147 10.40 6.90 -20.02
C GLY A 147 9.76 6.88 -18.63
N THR A 148 10.58 6.86 -17.58
CA THR A 148 10.13 7.05 -16.19
C THR A 148 10.81 8.27 -15.53
N PRO A 149 10.50 9.52 -15.94
CA PRO A 149 11.11 10.73 -15.41
C PRO A 149 10.36 11.34 -14.21
N ALA A 150 11.13 11.81 -13.21
CA ALA A 150 10.69 12.71 -12.13
C ALA A 150 11.79 13.67 -11.63
N GLY A 151 13.04 13.42 -12.03
CA GLY A 151 14.16 14.30 -11.72
C GLY A 151 14.00 15.64 -12.45
N ARG A 152 14.18 16.73 -11.70
CA ARG A 152 14.05 18.10 -12.19
C ARG A 152 15.00 19.03 -11.44
N MET A 153 15.54 20.03 -12.12
CA MET A 153 16.46 21.00 -11.57
C MET A 153 16.37 22.31 -12.35
N ILE A 154 16.32 23.46 -11.68
CA ILE A 154 16.60 24.76 -12.32
C ILE A 154 18.09 25.03 -12.12
N HIS A 155 18.89 24.79 -13.17
CA HIS A 155 20.34 24.96 -13.11
C HIS A 155 20.68 26.44 -13.29
N ARG A 156 21.20 27.06 -12.22
CA ARG A 156 21.45 28.52 -12.16
C ARG A 156 22.56 28.91 -13.12
N GLU A 157 23.62 28.12 -13.16
CA GLU A 157 24.86 28.34 -13.89
C GLU A 157 24.64 28.40 -15.41
N SER A 158 23.82 27.48 -15.95
CA SER A 158 23.51 27.43 -17.38
C SER A 158 22.14 28.01 -17.75
N ASN A 159 21.47 28.68 -16.79
CA ASN A 159 20.14 29.30 -16.91
C ASN A 159 19.11 28.45 -17.68
N GLN A 160 18.94 27.19 -17.24
CA GLN A 160 18.07 26.19 -17.90
C GLN A 160 17.26 25.39 -16.88
N LEU A 161 16.04 25.01 -17.28
CA LEU A 161 15.29 23.93 -16.65
C LEU A 161 15.75 22.58 -17.20
N LEU A 162 16.19 21.70 -16.32
CA LEU A 162 16.46 20.29 -16.60
C LEU A 162 15.26 19.50 -16.05
N ILE A 163 14.60 18.68 -16.88
CA ILE A 163 13.41 17.90 -16.48
C ILE A 163 13.36 16.56 -17.24
N GLY A 164 13.50 15.45 -16.51
CA GLY A 164 13.75 14.15 -17.14
C GLY A 164 14.98 14.19 -18.04
N HIS A 165 14.86 13.72 -19.28
CA HIS A 165 15.93 13.79 -20.29
C HIS A 165 16.04 15.15 -21.02
N HIS A 166 15.23 16.14 -20.63
CA HIS A 166 15.06 17.39 -21.37
C HIS A 166 15.78 18.56 -20.70
N LEU A 167 16.36 19.44 -21.52
CA LEU A 167 16.95 20.72 -21.14
C LEU A 167 16.20 21.82 -21.88
N VAL A 168 15.71 22.82 -21.15
CA VAL A 168 14.86 23.90 -21.66
C VAL A 168 15.51 25.24 -21.31
N ASP A 169 15.79 26.06 -22.32
CA ASP A 169 16.36 27.41 -22.13
C ASP A 169 15.32 28.42 -21.63
N ALA A 170 15.76 29.66 -21.36
CA ALA A 170 14.89 30.71 -20.80
C ALA A 170 13.81 31.17 -21.78
N GLU A 171 14.05 31.00 -23.07
CA GLU A 171 13.13 31.26 -24.18
C GLU A 171 12.12 30.13 -24.38
N GLY A 172 12.37 28.94 -23.82
CA GLY A 172 11.50 27.77 -23.85
C GLY A 172 11.80 26.77 -24.98
N ASN A 173 12.96 26.84 -25.63
CA ASN A 173 13.38 25.85 -26.61
C ASN A 173 13.85 24.57 -25.90
N VAL A 174 13.44 23.41 -26.41
CA VAL A 174 13.74 22.11 -25.80
C VAL A 174 14.92 21.45 -26.53
N ARG A 175 15.81 20.81 -25.75
CA ARG A 175 16.84 19.88 -26.21
C ARG A 175 16.76 18.61 -25.38
N THR A 176 17.13 17.46 -25.95
CA THR A 176 16.93 16.15 -25.29
C THR A 176 18.17 15.28 -25.38
N ILE A 177 18.67 14.82 -24.22
CA ILE A 177 19.64 13.72 -24.15
C ILE A 177 18.91 12.44 -24.59
N GLN A 178 19.43 11.70 -25.57
CA GLN A 178 18.70 10.54 -26.08
C GLN A 178 18.81 9.34 -25.12
N PRO A 179 17.73 8.56 -24.90
CA PRO A 179 17.80 7.34 -24.07
C PRO A 179 18.68 6.22 -24.65
N GLU A 180 19.27 6.38 -25.83
CA GLU A 180 20.34 5.52 -26.34
C GLU A 180 21.73 5.91 -25.82
N ASP A 181 21.99 7.20 -25.59
CA ASP A 181 23.20 7.72 -24.95
C ASP A 181 23.14 7.55 -23.42
N MET A 182 21.98 7.85 -22.81
CA MET A 182 21.76 7.81 -21.36
C MET A 182 20.53 6.95 -21.01
N PRO A 183 20.62 5.61 -21.08
CA PRO A 183 19.50 4.67 -20.87
C PRO A 183 19.12 4.52 -19.39
N ILE A 184 18.53 5.57 -18.79
CA ILE A 184 18.18 5.64 -17.37
C ILE A 184 16.76 6.14 -17.10
N ARG A 185 16.24 5.82 -15.92
CA ARG A 185 15.00 6.36 -15.34
C ARG A 185 15.37 7.56 -14.46
N VAL A 186 15.33 8.78 -15.00
CA VAL A 186 15.81 10.00 -14.32
C VAL A 186 14.94 10.34 -13.11
N THR A 187 15.43 10.09 -11.90
CA THR A 187 14.67 10.32 -10.65
C THR A 187 15.10 11.56 -9.90
N ALA A 188 16.39 11.90 -9.95
CA ALA A 188 16.93 13.15 -9.43
C ALA A 188 18.00 13.73 -10.36
N ILE A 189 18.18 15.04 -10.30
CA ILE A 189 19.20 15.80 -11.00
C ILE A 189 19.83 16.74 -9.97
N ALA A 190 21.13 16.62 -9.75
CA ALA A 190 21.86 17.31 -8.68
C ALA A 190 23.04 18.11 -9.22
N ARG A 191 23.40 19.19 -8.52
CA ARG A 191 24.52 20.06 -8.89
C ARG A 191 25.86 19.34 -8.76
N HIS A 192 26.76 19.53 -9.73
CA HIS A 192 28.04 18.82 -9.73
C HIS A 192 29.02 19.36 -8.67
N LEU A 193 29.87 18.50 -8.10
CA LEU A 193 30.76 18.87 -7.00
C LEU A 193 31.97 19.73 -7.43
N SER A 194 32.63 19.40 -8.55
CA SER A 194 33.85 20.10 -9.01
C SER A 194 33.67 21.04 -10.22
N GLU A 195 32.76 20.72 -11.14
CA GLU A 195 32.54 21.49 -12.38
C GLU A 195 31.07 21.98 -12.52
N PRO A 196 30.47 22.64 -11.52
CA PRO A 196 29.05 23.03 -11.53
C PRO A 196 28.66 23.97 -12.67
N GLU A 197 29.60 24.75 -13.22
CA GLU A 197 29.33 25.60 -14.39
C GLU A 197 28.93 24.80 -15.64
N ASN A 198 29.43 23.57 -15.77
CA ASN A 198 29.39 22.80 -17.02
C ASN A 198 28.69 21.45 -16.89
N LEU A 199 28.71 20.82 -15.72
CA LEU A 199 28.22 19.47 -15.47
C LEU A 199 27.12 19.45 -14.41
N VAL A 200 26.24 18.45 -14.51
CA VAL A 200 25.29 18.05 -13.46
C VAL A 200 25.32 16.53 -13.29
N TYR A 201 24.90 16.04 -12.13
CA TYR A 201 24.68 14.62 -11.88
C TYR A 201 23.24 14.22 -12.22
N TYR A 202 23.10 13.19 -13.05
CA TYR A 202 21.84 12.50 -13.34
C TYR A 202 21.79 11.18 -12.58
N ILE A 203 20.70 10.97 -11.82
CA ILE A 203 20.51 9.81 -10.96
C ILE A 203 19.38 8.93 -11.50
N ASP A 204 19.71 7.65 -11.68
CA ASP A 204 18.86 6.60 -12.23
C ASP A 204 18.07 5.88 -11.13
N MET A 205 16.84 5.43 -11.41
CA MET A 205 16.03 4.67 -10.45
C MET A 205 16.70 3.34 -10.06
N GLU A 206 17.30 2.64 -11.02
CA GLU A 206 18.15 1.47 -10.77
C GLU A 206 19.45 1.81 -10.00
N GLY A 207 19.83 3.10 -9.95
CA GLY A 207 20.95 3.61 -9.17
C GLY A 207 22.30 3.65 -9.90
N SER A 208 22.31 3.70 -11.24
CA SER A 208 23.45 4.25 -11.96
C SER A 208 23.52 5.77 -11.81
N ILE A 209 24.71 6.36 -11.91
CA ILE A 209 24.92 7.82 -11.80
C ILE A 209 25.78 8.28 -12.97
N TRP A 210 25.33 9.35 -13.60
CA TRP A 210 25.90 9.91 -14.81
C TRP A 210 26.24 11.38 -14.62
N GLU A 211 27.28 11.85 -15.28
CA GLU A 211 27.58 13.26 -15.48
C GLU A 211 27.08 13.64 -16.88
N ALA A 212 26.45 14.80 -17.01
CA ALA A 212 26.00 15.32 -18.29
C ALA A 212 26.44 16.78 -18.45
N ASN A 213 26.98 17.13 -19.62
CA ASN A 213 27.33 18.51 -19.94
C ASN A 213 26.11 19.30 -20.41
N VAL A 214 25.74 20.34 -19.66
CA VAL A 214 24.50 21.11 -19.90
C VAL A 214 24.53 21.97 -21.17
N HIS A 215 25.69 22.15 -21.79
CA HIS A 215 25.83 22.86 -23.06
C HIS A 215 25.84 21.91 -24.26
N THR A 216 26.62 20.83 -24.21
CA THR A 216 26.84 19.92 -25.35
C THR A 216 25.97 18.66 -25.37
N LEU A 217 25.28 18.35 -24.27
CA LEU A 217 24.55 17.09 -24.03
C LEU A 217 25.44 15.83 -23.97
N ALA A 218 26.77 15.98 -23.96
CA ALA A 218 27.68 14.85 -23.80
C ALA A 218 27.52 14.22 -22.41
N VAL A 219 27.33 12.90 -22.35
CA VAL A 219 27.12 12.14 -21.10
C VAL A 219 28.23 11.15 -20.81
N LYS A 220 28.48 10.90 -19.52
CA LYS A 220 29.45 9.92 -19.01
C LYS A 220 28.86 9.20 -17.81
N ARG A 221 28.78 7.87 -17.84
CA ARG A 221 28.41 7.11 -16.63
C ARG A 221 29.58 7.09 -15.64
N LEU A 222 29.42 7.78 -14.52
CA LEU A 222 30.40 7.82 -13.44
C LEU A 222 30.35 6.54 -12.59
N PHE A 223 29.15 6.13 -12.17
CA PHE A 223 28.94 4.90 -11.37
C PHE A 223 27.89 4.00 -12.03
N LYS A 224 28.15 2.69 -12.04
CA LYS A 224 27.15 1.70 -12.49
C LYS A 224 26.13 1.40 -11.39
N LYS A 225 26.56 1.25 -10.13
CA LYS A 225 25.73 1.03 -8.95
C LYS A 225 26.54 1.26 -7.66
N PRO A 226 26.72 2.50 -7.16
CA PRO A 226 27.66 2.72 -6.06
C PRO A 226 27.15 2.15 -4.71
N VAL A 227 25.84 2.13 -4.52
CA VAL A 227 25.16 1.77 -3.26
C VAL A 227 23.99 0.79 -3.55
N PRO A 228 23.48 0.05 -2.55
CA PRO A 228 22.31 -0.83 -2.69
C PRO A 228 21.00 -0.06 -2.96
N GLY A 229 19.83 -0.71 -2.86
CA GLY A 229 18.57 -0.16 -3.38
C GLY A 229 18.41 -0.33 -4.90
N TRP A 230 17.19 -0.41 -5.42
CA TRP A 230 16.89 -0.38 -6.88
C TRP A 230 15.71 0.52 -7.22
N HIS A 231 15.34 1.39 -6.29
CA HIS A 231 14.27 2.35 -6.45
C HIS A 231 14.70 3.73 -5.92
N SER A 232 15.71 4.33 -6.59
CA SER A 232 16.26 5.64 -6.23
C SER A 232 15.22 6.73 -6.45
N LYS A 233 15.19 7.77 -5.60
CA LYS A 233 14.15 8.80 -5.66
C LYS A 233 14.68 10.22 -5.64
N GLY A 234 15.46 10.60 -4.61
CA GLY A 234 15.98 11.95 -4.42
C GLY A 234 17.51 12.02 -4.55
N GLY A 235 18.02 13.24 -4.75
CA GLY A 235 19.45 13.49 -4.94
C GLY A 235 19.79 14.97 -4.89
N TYR A 236 20.82 15.35 -4.13
CA TYR A 236 21.16 16.75 -3.86
C TYR A 236 22.63 16.95 -3.49
N THR A 237 23.15 18.16 -3.67
CA THR A 237 24.54 18.52 -3.33
C THR A 237 24.59 19.68 -2.34
N SER A 238 25.28 19.52 -1.20
CA SER A 238 25.60 20.60 -0.24
C SER A 238 26.71 20.11 0.69
N GLN A 239 27.35 20.95 1.51
CA GLN A 239 28.34 20.51 2.52
C GLN A 239 29.45 19.60 1.94
N GLY A 240 29.92 19.94 0.73
CA GLY A 240 30.96 19.22 0.00
C GLY A 240 30.61 17.79 -0.45
N ARG A 241 29.32 17.41 -0.50
CA ARG A 241 28.88 16.04 -0.82
C ARG A 241 27.64 15.97 -1.69
N LEU A 242 27.60 14.96 -2.55
CA LEU A 242 26.39 14.48 -3.21
C LEU A 242 25.70 13.47 -2.28
N VAL A 243 24.41 13.65 -2.01
CA VAL A 243 23.60 12.74 -1.18
C VAL A 243 22.43 12.21 -2.01
N ILE A 244 22.14 10.91 -1.90
CA ILE A 244 21.10 10.22 -2.68
C ILE A 244 20.21 9.33 -1.80
N SER A 245 18.95 9.16 -2.19
CA SER A 245 17.96 8.35 -1.49
C SER A 245 17.33 7.24 -2.36
N ASN A 246 16.99 6.12 -1.73
CA ASN A 246 16.38 4.95 -2.38
C ASN A 246 15.40 4.22 -1.45
N ASN A 247 14.24 3.81 -1.96
CA ASN A 247 13.12 3.33 -1.15
C ASN A 247 12.73 1.84 -1.33
N GLY A 248 13.49 1.04 -2.10
CA GLY A 248 13.13 -0.36 -2.30
C GLY A 248 14.22 -1.25 -2.88
N GLU A 249 14.20 -2.55 -2.54
CA GLU A 249 15.19 -3.55 -2.99
C GLU A 249 14.59 -4.81 -3.64
N LEU A 250 13.28 -4.82 -3.92
CA LEU A 250 12.60 -6.07 -4.27
C LEU A 250 12.83 -6.51 -5.74
N HIS A 251 13.75 -7.47 -5.93
CA HIS A 251 13.88 -8.30 -7.13
C HIS A 251 14.31 -7.64 -8.46
N VAL A 252 14.80 -6.39 -8.47
CA VAL A 252 15.18 -5.69 -9.72
C VAL A 252 16.65 -5.89 -10.14
N GLY A 253 17.57 -6.22 -9.22
CA GLY A 253 19.00 -6.39 -9.56
C GLY A 253 19.83 -7.20 -8.56
N ASP A 254 21.16 -7.12 -8.69
CA ASP A 254 22.13 -7.84 -7.86
C ASP A 254 23.28 -6.94 -7.37
N TYR A 255 23.95 -7.36 -6.29
CA TYR A 255 24.93 -6.55 -5.55
C TYR A 255 26.36 -6.56 -6.13
N ARG A 256 26.62 -7.18 -7.29
CA ARG A 256 28.00 -7.38 -7.80
C ARG A 256 28.79 -6.10 -8.06
N ASP A 257 28.09 -5.01 -8.38
CA ASP A 257 28.69 -3.70 -8.70
C ASP A 257 28.67 -2.72 -7.52
N VAL A 258 28.07 -3.11 -6.39
CA VAL A 258 27.87 -2.25 -5.19
C VAL A 258 29.21 -2.02 -4.48
N LEU A 259 29.57 -0.75 -4.29
CA LEU A 259 30.83 -0.34 -3.68
C LEU A 259 30.76 -0.38 -2.14
N VAL A 260 29.63 0.05 -1.56
CA VAL A 260 29.40 0.07 -0.10
C VAL A 260 27.98 -0.32 0.30
N GLY A 261 27.81 -0.86 1.51
CA GLY A 261 26.50 -1.11 2.15
C GLY A 261 25.99 -2.55 2.08
N GLY A 262 26.15 -3.24 0.95
CA GLY A 262 25.82 -4.66 0.81
C GLY A 262 24.32 -5.01 0.97
N GLU A 263 24.03 -6.30 1.16
CA GLU A 263 22.66 -6.83 1.19
C GLU A 263 21.88 -6.42 2.45
N ALA A 264 20.59 -6.09 2.29
CA ALA A 264 19.70 -5.84 3.41
C ALA A 264 19.45 -7.11 4.22
N LYS A 265 19.77 -7.08 5.52
CA LYS A 265 19.64 -8.22 6.44
C LYS A 265 18.22 -8.40 6.96
N THR A 266 17.42 -7.34 6.91
CA THR A 266 16.03 -7.29 7.39
C THR A 266 15.12 -6.60 6.37
N PRO A 267 13.79 -6.80 6.39
CA PRO A 267 12.88 -6.07 5.51
C PRO A 267 12.90 -4.54 5.70
N GLU A 268 13.24 -4.06 6.90
CA GLU A 268 13.41 -2.62 7.17
C GLU A 268 14.69 -2.04 6.55
N GLU A 269 15.70 -2.86 6.21
CA GLU A 269 16.94 -2.40 5.58
C GLU A 269 16.83 -2.18 4.06
N ARG A 270 15.66 -2.42 3.46
CA ARG A 270 15.42 -2.41 2.00
C ARG A 270 15.29 -1.00 1.40
N GLY A 271 16.33 -0.20 1.58
CA GLY A 271 16.49 1.15 1.08
C GLY A 271 17.78 1.77 1.59
N VAL A 272 18.19 2.91 1.05
CA VAL A 272 19.43 3.56 1.47
C VAL A 272 19.34 5.08 1.41
N LEU A 273 19.94 5.73 2.41
CA LEU A 273 20.47 7.08 2.33
C LEU A 273 21.99 6.99 2.31
N ALA A 274 22.63 7.58 1.30
CA ALA A 274 24.07 7.53 1.12
C ALA A 274 24.65 8.86 0.63
N GLU A 275 25.93 9.07 0.92
CA GLU A 275 26.68 10.30 0.64
C GLU A 275 28.01 9.98 -0.07
N PHE A 276 28.45 10.90 -0.94
CA PHE A 276 29.68 10.84 -1.71
C PHE A 276 30.39 12.20 -1.63
N ASP A 277 31.63 12.22 -1.14
CA ASP A 277 32.42 13.44 -0.89
C ASP A 277 33.30 13.88 -2.07
N GLY A 278 33.09 13.28 -3.24
CA GLY A 278 33.95 13.44 -4.42
C GLY A 278 35.03 12.36 -4.54
N THR A 279 35.31 11.59 -3.48
CA THR A 279 36.29 10.48 -3.48
C THR A 279 35.66 9.17 -3.06
N ASP A 280 35.03 9.13 -1.87
CA ASP A 280 34.54 7.92 -1.22
C ASP A 280 33.02 7.94 -1.01
N TRP A 281 32.41 6.74 -1.05
CA TRP A 281 30.99 6.55 -0.76
C TRP A 281 30.79 6.08 0.69
N ARG A 282 29.82 6.68 1.38
CA ARG A 282 29.41 6.28 2.74
C ARG A 282 27.91 6.05 2.82
N ILE A 283 27.54 4.99 3.52
CA ILE A 283 26.15 4.74 3.93
C ILE A 283 25.84 5.60 5.16
N VAL A 284 24.74 6.36 5.09
CA VAL A 284 24.20 7.10 6.24
C VAL A 284 23.25 6.20 7.03
N GLU A 285 22.27 5.60 6.35
CA GLU A 285 21.26 4.73 6.97
C GLU A 285 20.70 3.71 5.97
N ARG A 286 20.44 2.47 6.42
CA ARG A 286 19.74 1.42 5.64
C ARG A 286 18.27 1.39 6.05
N ARG A 287 17.49 2.28 5.42
CA ARG A 287 16.02 2.45 5.53
C ARG A 287 15.47 2.96 4.20
N GLN A 288 14.17 2.91 4.01
CA GLN A 288 13.51 3.49 2.84
C GLN A 288 13.56 5.03 2.88
N PHE A 289 14.12 5.67 1.84
CA PHE A 289 14.15 7.14 1.69
C PHE A 289 13.72 7.58 0.27
N THR A 290 13.00 8.70 0.18
CA THR A 290 12.26 9.17 -1.02
C THR A 290 12.67 10.54 -1.53
N GLU A 291 13.32 11.38 -0.74
CA GLU A 291 13.69 12.74 -1.18
C GLU A 291 15.04 13.15 -0.61
N VAL A 292 15.78 14.02 -1.31
CA VAL A 292 16.92 14.77 -0.76
C VAL A 292 16.85 16.19 -1.31
N THR A 293 16.79 17.19 -0.44
CA THR A 293 16.62 18.61 -0.79
C THR A 293 17.19 19.51 0.30
N GLY A 294 17.00 20.82 0.21
CA GLY A 294 17.43 21.81 1.22
C GLY A 294 16.85 23.21 0.93
N PRO A 295 17.29 24.26 1.63
CA PRO A 295 16.77 25.63 1.48
C PRO A 295 16.83 26.19 0.05
N GLN A 296 17.75 25.72 -0.79
CA GLN A 296 17.88 26.13 -2.19
C GLN A 296 16.85 25.44 -3.13
N GLY A 297 16.02 24.55 -2.60
CA GLY A 297 14.89 23.92 -3.28
C GLY A 297 15.25 23.25 -4.60
N ILE A 298 14.47 23.52 -5.65
CA ILE A 298 14.61 22.93 -6.99
C ILE A 298 15.93 23.25 -7.73
N THR A 299 16.86 24.00 -7.13
CA THR A 299 18.15 24.33 -7.77
C THR A 299 19.24 23.26 -7.59
N GLY A 300 18.90 22.13 -6.95
CA GLY A 300 19.70 20.89 -6.96
C GLY A 300 21.03 20.92 -6.17
N GLY A 301 21.38 22.05 -5.55
CA GLY A 301 22.47 22.10 -4.59
C GLY A 301 22.99 23.49 -4.19
N SER A 302 24.02 23.50 -3.36
CA SER A 302 24.83 24.66 -2.97
C SER A 302 26.32 24.29 -2.88
N ASP A 303 27.22 25.28 -2.98
CA ASP A 303 28.65 25.14 -2.63
C ASP A 303 28.91 25.31 -1.12
N GLY A 304 27.88 25.70 -0.35
CA GLY A 304 28.01 26.09 1.05
C GLY A 304 27.56 25.00 2.03
N ASP A 305 27.45 25.40 3.30
CA ASP A 305 27.05 24.53 4.40
C ASP A 305 25.52 24.47 4.62
N ASP A 306 24.71 24.72 3.57
CA ASP A 306 23.25 24.69 3.66
C ASP A 306 22.78 23.29 4.14
N PRO A 307 21.81 23.21 5.07
CA PRO A 307 21.33 21.94 5.60
C PRO A 307 20.63 21.12 4.51
N LEU A 308 20.86 19.81 4.54
CA LEU A 308 20.08 18.86 3.72
C LEU A 308 18.93 18.29 4.54
N TRP A 309 17.77 18.19 3.91
CA TRP A 309 16.60 17.47 4.43
C TRP A 309 16.32 16.27 3.55
N THR A 310 16.05 15.13 4.17
CA THR A 310 15.68 13.89 3.47
C THR A 310 14.56 13.20 4.22
N MET A 311 13.61 12.66 3.46
CA MET A 311 12.45 11.97 4.00
C MET A 311 12.50 10.49 3.69
N GLY A 312 11.98 9.69 4.61
CA GLY A 312 11.89 8.25 4.51
C GLY A 312 10.86 7.71 5.50
N TRP A 313 10.85 6.39 5.69
CA TRP A 313 10.02 5.77 6.71
C TRP A 313 10.65 4.48 7.24
N ASP A 314 10.08 4.01 8.34
CA ASP A 314 10.09 2.60 8.72
C ASP A 314 8.65 2.18 9.08
N ARG A 315 8.43 0.97 9.58
CA ARG A 315 7.07 0.50 9.95
C ARG A 315 6.35 1.41 10.97
N ARG A 316 7.09 2.15 11.80
CA ARG A 316 6.58 2.91 12.96
C ARG A 316 6.22 4.35 12.62
N SER A 317 6.94 5.01 11.71
CA SER A 317 6.87 6.48 11.50
C SER A 317 7.48 6.91 10.17
N VAL A 318 7.14 8.13 9.74
CA VAL A 318 7.94 8.89 8.77
C VAL A 318 9.25 9.31 9.46
N ARG A 319 10.38 9.16 8.78
CA ARG A 319 11.72 9.54 9.25
C ARG A 319 12.17 10.77 8.45
N LEU A 320 12.19 11.94 9.09
CA LEU A 320 12.86 13.14 8.59
C LEU A 320 14.29 13.14 9.10
N LYS A 321 15.28 13.16 8.21
CA LYS A 321 16.69 13.36 8.61
C LYS A 321 17.22 14.69 8.12
N VAL A 322 18.13 15.26 8.91
CA VAL A 322 18.78 16.54 8.63
C VAL A 322 20.29 16.35 8.66
N LEU A 323 20.99 16.85 7.64
CA LEU A 323 22.43 17.08 7.71
C LEU A 323 22.66 18.55 8.10
N ASP A 324 23.13 18.79 9.32
CA ASP A 324 23.50 20.12 9.83
C ASP A 324 24.97 20.07 10.26
N GLN A 325 25.82 20.92 9.65
CA GLN A 325 27.26 21.02 9.91
C GLN A 325 27.98 19.65 9.95
N GLY A 326 27.78 18.84 8.90
CA GLY A 326 28.39 17.52 8.74
C GLY A 326 27.78 16.42 9.62
N THR A 327 26.79 16.73 10.46
CA THR A 327 26.18 15.78 11.41
C THR A 327 24.76 15.41 10.97
N TRP A 328 24.47 14.11 10.91
CA TRP A 328 23.14 13.59 10.58
C TRP A 328 22.28 13.42 11.83
N HIS A 329 21.14 14.11 11.86
CA HIS A 329 20.10 14.03 12.89
C HIS A 329 18.85 13.32 12.36
N THR A 330 17.99 12.80 13.25
CA THR A 330 16.70 12.19 12.92
C THR A 330 15.58 12.85 13.72
N TYR A 331 14.42 12.99 13.09
CA TYR A 331 13.15 13.39 13.67
C TYR A 331 12.05 12.49 13.10
N LEU A 332 11.07 12.11 13.91
CA LEU A 332 9.99 11.21 13.53
C LEU A 332 8.67 11.96 13.46
N LEU A 333 7.86 11.61 12.47
CA LEU A 333 6.53 12.18 12.25
C LEU A 333 5.48 11.06 12.12
N PRO A 334 4.24 11.32 12.55
CA PRO A 334 3.13 10.41 12.35
C PRO A 334 2.77 10.25 10.87
N LYS A 335 2.20 9.09 10.52
CA LYS A 335 1.58 8.79 9.23
C LYS A 335 0.08 9.03 9.30
N ALA A 336 -0.52 9.71 8.32
CA ALA A 336 -1.99 9.78 8.22
C ALA A 336 -2.57 8.53 7.54
N ALA A 337 -1.88 8.04 6.52
CA ALA A 337 -2.23 6.84 5.77
C ALA A 337 -1.07 5.83 5.74
N TYR A 338 -1.41 4.55 5.74
CA TYR A 338 -0.46 3.44 5.56
C TYR A 338 -0.33 3.01 4.08
N CYS A 339 -0.95 3.73 3.14
CA CYS A 339 -0.90 3.39 1.71
C CYS A 339 0.51 3.44 1.11
N ASN A 340 1.41 4.23 1.71
CA ASN A 340 2.80 4.35 1.28
C ASN A 340 3.79 3.40 2.00
N ASP A 341 3.33 2.52 2.89
CA ASP A 341 4.21 1.67 3.72
C ASP A 341 4.95 0.53 2.96
N ALA A 342 4.79 0.43 1.64
CA ALA A 342 5.21 -0.75 0.87
C ALA A 342 6.74 -0.97 0.86
N GLN A 343 7.18 -2.04 1.55
CA GLN A 343 8.58 -2.47 1.69
C GLN A 343 9.27 -2.89 0.37
N HIS A 344 8.59 -2.80 -0.77
CA HIS A 344 9.16 -2.98 -2.10
C HIS A 344 9.51 -1.65 -2.82
N GLY A 345 9.12 -0.50 -2.25
CA GLY A 345 9.45 0.84 -2.74
C GLY A 345 8.59 1.38 -3.88
N TRP A 346 7.76 0.54 -4.50
CA TRP A 346 6.91 0.99 -5.62
C TRP A 346 5.81 1.95 -5.16
N TYR A 347 5.25 1.79 -3.95
CA TYR A 347 4.12 2.62 -3.50
C TYR A 347 4.54 3.95 -2.87
N THR A 348 5.54 4.63 -3.42
CA THR A 348 5.97 5.93 -2.89
C THR A 348 6.66 6.77 -3.97
N GLU A 349 5.88 7.21 -4.94
CA GLU A 349 6.34 8.04 -6.04
C GLU A 349 6.59 9.49 -5.60
N TRP A 350 7.78 9.68 -5.04
CA TRP A 350 8.46 10.94 -4.71
C TRP A 350 7.66 12.01 -3.92
N PRO A 351 7.25 11.74 -2.67
CA PRO A 351 6.86 12.80 -1.72
C PRO A 351 7.95 13.89 -1.61
N ARG A 352 7.56 15.16 -1.42
CA ARG A 352 8.46 16.34 -1.56
C ARG A 352 8.50 17.23 -0.32
N ILE A 353 9.62 17.94 -0.13
CA ILE A 353 9.70 19.21 0.63
C ILE A 353 10.04 20.32 -0.38
N ARG A 354 9.15 21.31 -0.55
CA ARG A 354 9.32 22.36 -1.59
C ARG A 354 8.60 23.67 -1.23
N GLN A 355 9.10 24.77 -1.78
CA GLN A 355 8.46 26.10 -1.70
C GLN A 355 7.16 26.15 -2.52
N ILE A 356 6.17 26.85 -1.97
CA ILE A 356 4.83 27.07 -2.52
C ILE A 356 4.46 28.57 -2.44
N THR A 357 3.18 28.92 -2.57
CA THR A 357 2.72 30.31 -2.68
C THR A 357 3.13 31.18 -1.49
N ASP A 358 3.31 32.47 -1.75
CA ASP A 358 3.65 33.49 -0.74
C ASP A 358 4.98 33.24 -0.02
N GLY A 359 5.84 32.39 -0.61
CA GLY A 359 7.12 32.00 -0.04
C GLY A 359 7.03 30.94 1.07
N ARG A 360 5.82 30.44 1.38
CA ARG A 360 5.58 29.31 2.30
C ARG A 360 6.28 28.04 1.79
N TRP A 361 6.51 27.09 2.68
CA TRP A 361 7.12 25.80 2.36
C TRP A 361 6.25 24.66 2.90
N MET A 362 6.10 23.62 2.10
CA MET A 362 5.27 22.46 2.41
C MET A 362 6.07 21.18 2.27
N MET A 363 5.70 20.21 3.09
CA MET A 363 6.13 18.82 3.02
C MET A 363 4.90 17.93 2.85
N ASP A 364 4.91 17.01 1.88
CA ASP A 364 3.95 15.89 1.84
C ASP A 364 4.69 14.60 2.17
N MET A 365 4.16 13.79 3.10
CA MET A 365 4.50 12.37 3.18
C MET A 365 3.41 11.53 3.88
N HIS A 366 3.16 10.30 3.41
CA HIS A 366 2.20 9.33 3.97
C HIS A 366 0.76 9.91 4.13
N GLY A 367 0.30 10.65 3.12
CA GLY A 367 -1.06 11.18 3.05
C GLY A 367 -1.32 12.35 3.99
N MET A 368 -0.29 13.09 4.40
CA MET A 368 -0.37 14.26 5.27
C MET A 368 0.46 15.41 4.69
N PHE A 369 -0.18 16.55 4.46
CA PHE A 369 0.53 17.81 4.24
C PHE A 369 0.98 18.40 5.58
N PHE A 370 2.23 18.85 5.64
CA PHE A 370 2.79 19.60 6.74
C PHE A 370 3.32 20.96 6.25
N GLU A 371 3.09 22.01 7.03
CA GLU A 371 3.89 23.23 6.93
C GLU A 371 5.32 22.90 7.36
N PHE A 372 6.30 23.32 6.56
CA PHE A 372 7.71 23.01 6.78
C PHE A 372 8.53 24.31 6.86
N PRO A 373 9.29 24.57 7.94
CA PRO A 373 10.04 25.81 8.07
C PRO A 373 11.35 25.73 7.25
N PRO A 374 11.64 26.68 6.33
CA PRO A 374 12.85 26.63 5.50
C PRO A 374 14.16 26.85 6.28
N SER A 375 14.08 27.11 7.59
CA SER A 375 15.19 27.22 8.53
C SER A 375 15.38 25.96 9.42
N PHE A 376 14.77 24.83 9.05
CA PHE A 376 14.85 23.58 9.82
C PHE A 376 16.29 23.06 9.92
N SER A 377 16.78 22.90 11.15
CA SER A 377 18.16 22.52 11.49
C SER A 377 18.21 21.88 12.88
N SER A 378 19.36 21.30 13.27
CA SER A 378 19.50 20.60 14.56
C SER A 378 19.22 21.51 15.78
N ARG A 379 19.49 22.81 15.63
CA ARG A 379 19.31 23.87 16.65
C ARG A 379 18.03 24.70 16.47
N ASN A 380 17.33 24.52 15.36
CA ASN A 380 16.04 25.14 15.07
C ASN A 380 15.16 24.14 14.32
N SER A 381 14.57 23.23 15.09
CA SER A 381 13.66 22.17 14.66
C SER A 381 12.20 22.44 15.06
N ALA A 382 11.88 23.68 15.46
CA ALA A 382 10.51 24.12 15.67
C ALA A 382 9.83 24.49 14.34
N GLY A 383 8.50 24.42 14.31
CA GLY A 383 7.69 25.00 13.23
C GLY A 383 7.01 24.02 12.29
N ILE A 384 7.34 22.72 12.31
CA ILE A 384 6.56 21.73 11.53
C ILE A 384 5.16 21.59 12.13
N ARG A 385 4.11 21.71 11.29
CA ARG A 385 2.69 21.57 11.70
C ARG A 385 1.92 20.78 10.65
N PRO A 386 1.00 19.86 11.02
CA PRO A 386 0.12 19.23 10.04
C PRO A 386 -0.93 20.25 9.53
N ILE A 387 -1.25 20.19 8.24
CA ILE A 387 -2.24 21.07 7.58
C ILE A 387 -3.57 20.33 7.40
N GLY A 388 -3.49 19.09 6.92
CA GLY A 388 -4.63 18.23 6.58
C GLY A 388 -4.15 16.92 5.94
N SER A 389 -4.94 15.87 6.04
CA SER A 389 -4.67 14.60 5.37
C SER A 389 -5.42 14.48 4.04
N HIS A 390 -4.89 13.68 3.11
CA HIS A 390 -5.41 13.62 1.74
C HIS A 390 -5.47 12.20 1.17
N LEU A 391 -6.38 12.02 0.21
CA LEU A 391 -6.64 10.80 -0.56
C LEU A 391 -5.93 10.82 -1.90
N ARG A 392 -5.77 12.00 -2.52
CA ARG A 392 -4.98 12.18 -3.75
C ARG A 392 -3.54 11.69 -3.58
N TYR A 393 -2.99 11.04 -4.60
CA TYR A 393 -1.55 10.75 -4.67
C TYR A 393 -0.83 11.97 -5.28
N VAL A 394 0.23 12.48 -4.65
CA VAL A 394 0.88 13.76 -5.03
C VAL A 394 2.41 13.60 -5.22
N PRO A 395 2.91 13.39 -6.46
CA PRO A 395 4.35 13.22 -6.70
C PRO A 395 5.17 14.53 -6.78
N ASP A 396 4.50 15.68 -6.93
CA ASP A 396 5.13 17.00 -6.95
C ASP A 396 4.11 18.13 -6.73
N PHE A 397 4.58 19.31 -6.33
CA PHE A 397 3.78 20.52 -6.17
C PHE A 397 4.59 21.80 -6.37
N CYS A 398 3.94 22.92 -6.71
CA CYS A 398 4.58 24.23 -6.85
C CYS A 398 3.60 25.41 -6.72
N ASP A 399 4.12 26.61 -6.47
CA ASP A 399 3.44 27.86 -6.88
C ASP A 399 3.55 28.01 -8.40
N TRP A 400 2.43 28.24 -9.08
CA TRP A 400 2.41 28.77 -10.43
C TRP A 400 1.19 29.66 -10.66
N ASN A 401 1.41 30.82 -11.31
CA ASN A 401 0.36 31.79 -11.66
C ASN A 401 -0.48 32.25 -10.43
N GLY A 402 0.16 32.35 -9.25
CA GLY A 402 -0.51 32.75 -8.00
C GLY A 402 -1.42 31.68 -7.41
N ARG A 403 -1.19 30.40 -7.74
CA ARG A 403 -1.94 29.25 -7.24
C ARG A 403 -0.98 28.15 -6.79
N LEU A 404 -1.39 27.40 -5.77
CA LEU A 404 -0.80 26.09 -5.50
C LEU A 404 -1.26 25.12 -6.60
N VAL A 405 -0.31 24.48 -7.25
CA VAL A 405 -0.54 23.41 -8.21
C VAL A 405 0.01 22.11 -7.64
N LEU A 406 -0.80 21.05 -7.66
CA LEU A 406 -0.40 19.69 -7.28
C LEU A 406 -0.41 18.79 -8.53
N ALA A 407 0.65 18.02 -8.70
CA ALA A 407 0.69 16.89 -9.62
C ALA A 407 -0.07 15.69 -9.02
N SER A 408 -0.46 14.72 -9.85
CA SER A 408 -1.12 13.51 -9.36
C SER A 408 -0.68 12.21 -10.03
N ASP A 409 -1.01 11.09 -9.37
CA ASP A 409 -1.13 9.77 -10.01
C ASP A 409 -2.52 9.16 -9.71
N GLU A 410 -3.45 9.24 -10.66
CA GLU A 410 -4.89 9.02 -10.41
C GLU A 410 -5.41 7.66 -10.85
N THR A 411 -4.82 7.06 -11.87
CA THR A 411 -5.29 5.76 -12.34
C THR A 411 -4.15 5.00 -12.98
N SER A 412 -3.63 4.04 -12.24
CA SER A 412 -2.87 2.93 -12.76
C SER A 412 -3.84 1.86 -13.27
N ILE A 413 -3.42 1.08 -14.28
CA ILE A 413 -4.08 -0.16 -14.67
C ILE A 413 -3.25 -1.39 -14.24
N GLN A 414 -2.28 -1.20 -13.34
CA GLN A 414 -1.43 -2.27 -12.79
C GLN A 414 -2.16 -3.09 -11.73
N GLY A 415 -3.04 -3.98 -12.16
CA GLY A 415 -3.84 -4.81 -11.26
C GLY A 415 -5.20 -4.22 -10.90
N ASN A 416 -5.54 -3.04 -11.46
CA ASN A 416 -6.88 -2.47 -11.49
C ASN A 416 -7.63 -2.92 -12.76
N PRO A 417 -8.46 -3.98 -12.72
CA PRO A 417 -9.19 -4.46 -13.90
C PRO A 417 -10.35 -3.53 -14.29
N LEU A 418 -10.77 -2.63 -13.40
CA LEU A 418 -11.92 -1.73 -13.58
C LEU A 418 -11.55 -0.43 -14.29
N ALA A 419 -10.31 -0.26 -14.75
CA ALA A 419 -9.88 0.88 -15.56
C ALA A 419 -9.26 0.41 -16.89
N GLY A 420 -9.70 0.99 -18.01
CA GLY A 420 -9.24 0.61 -19.35
C GLY A 420 -7.98 1.34 -19.82
N GLN A 421 -7.62 2.46 -19.21
CA GLN A 421 -6.45 3.27 -19.55
C GLN A 421 -5.91 4.01 -18.32
N PRO A 422 -4.58 4.19 -18.20
CA PRO A 422 -3.98 4.97 -17.14
C PRO A 422 -3.87 6.45 -17.53
N GLN A 423 -4.13 7.31 -16.54
CA GLN A 423 -4.36 8.75 -16.74
C GLN A 423 -4.17 9.52 -15.42
N SER A 424 -3.74 10.79 -15.51
CA SER A 424 -3.60 11.72 -14.38
C SER A 424 -3.74 13.17 -14.81
N ASN A 425 -3.99 14.08 -13.87
CA ASN A 425 -4.22 15.50 -14.14
C ASN A 425 -3.48 16.42 -13.13
N LEU A 426 -3.74 17.72 -13.20
CA LEU A 426 -3.27 18.70 -12.22
C LEU A 426 -4.45 19.22 -11.39
N TRP A 427 -4.21 19.46 -10.11
CA TRP A 427 -5.11 20.22 -9.24
C TRP A 427 -4.54 21.61 -8.99
N PHE A 428 -5.41 22.63 -8.96
CA PHE A 428 -5.10 24.04 -8.80
C PHE A 428 -5.99 24.65 -7.70
N GLY A 429 -5.38 25.32 -6.74
CA GLY A 429 -6.08 26.03 -5.66
C GLY A 429 -5.13 26.89 -4.83
N SER A 430 -5.36 26.95 -3.53
CA SER A 430 -4.54 27.66 -2.54
C SER A 430 -3.96 26.73 -1.47
N PHE A 431 -3.09 27.27 -0.62
CA PHE A 431 -2.63 26.59 0.60
C PHE A 431 -3.77 26.34 1.60
N ASP A 432 -4.68 27.32 1.73
CA ASP A 432 -5.72 27.31 2.75
C ASP A 432 -6.79 26.23 2.44
N ASP A 433 -7.02 25.93 1.15
CA ASP A 433 -7.90 24.85 0.67
C ASP A 433 -7.49 23.47 1.17
N LEU A 434 -6.18 23.18 1.26
CA LEU A 434 -5.66 21.88 1.74
C LEU A 434 -6.14 21.56 3.16
N SER A 435 -6.42 22.61 3.93
CA SER A 435 -6.88 22.51 5.30
C SER A 435 -8.36 22.11 5.41
N ASN A 436 -9.12 22.26 4.31
CA ASN A 436 -10.53 21.85 4.19
C ASN A 436 -10.69 20.43 3.61
N TRP A 437 -9.61 19.64 3.55
CA TRP A 437 -9.61 18.23 3.14
C TRP A 437 -9.72 17.35 4.40
N GLY A 438 -8.97 16.25 4.50
CA GLY A 438 -9.06 15.33 5.63
C GLY A 438 -8.53 15.91 6.94
N PRO A 439 -9.06 15.48 8.10
CA PRO A 439 -8.56 15.90 9.40
C PRO A 439 -7.08 15.58 9.54
N ALA A 440 -6.35 16.40 10.30
CA ALA A 440 -4.94 16.18 10.62
C ALA A 440 -4.81 15.11 11.72
N SER A 441 -5.21 13.88 11.39
CA SER A 441 -5.05 12.68 12.20
C SER A 441 -3.80 11.90 11.77
N GLY A 442 -3.03 11.40 12.73
CA GLY A 442 -1.76 10.74 12.46
C GLY A 442 -1.34 9.73 13.53
N TYR A 443 -0.66 8.68 13.09
CA TYR A 443 -0.32 7.50 13.88
C TYR A 443 1.17 7.16 13.75
N GLY A 444 1.80 6.77 14.85
CA GLY A 444 3.19 6.30 14.85
C GLY A 444 3.92 6.62 16.15
N GLY A 445 5.16 6.17 16.28
CA GLY A 445 5.99 6.50 17.45
C GLY A 445 7.39 5.91 17.34
N PRO A 446 8.27 6.17 18.32
CA PRO A 446 9.66 5.72 18.26
C PRO A 446 9.86 4.20 18.35
N TRP A 447 8.96 3.46 19.03
CA TRP A 447 9.17 2.04 19.35
C TRP A 447 7.90 1.19 19.13
N ILE A 448 8.05 -0.01 18.58
CA ILE A 448 7.00 -1.03 18.44
C ILE A 448 7.65 -2.43 18.57
N ASP A 449 7.52 -3.08 19.73
CA ASP A 449 8.23 -4.33 20.12
C ASP A 449 9.76 -4.27 19.92
N ASP A 450 10.35 -3.08 20.03
CA ASP A 450 11.77 -2.83 19.80
C ASP A 450 12.62 -3.04 21.05
N LEU A 451 13.88 -3.46 20.85
CA LEU A 451 14.89 -3.49 21.90
C LEU A 451 15.36 -2.05 22.17
N VAL A 452 15.05 -1.55 23.37
CA VAL A 452 15.45 -0.23 23.88
C VAL A 452 16.61 -0.42 24.85
N LYS A 453 17.52 0.56 24.89
CA LYS A 453 18.68 0.56 25.78
C LYS A 453 18.52 1.54 26.95
N ALA A 454 19.09 1.17 28.09
CA ALA A 454 19.23 2.00 29.28
C ALA A 454 19.75 3.40 28.93
N ASP A 455 19.15 4.43 29.54
CA ASP A 455 19.55 5.84 29.48
C ASP A 455 19.73 6.41 28.04
N THR A 456 19.22 5.69 27.03
CA THR A 456 19.35 6.04 25.61
C THR A 456 18.04 6.63 25.13
N PRO A 457 17.96 7.94 24.84
CA PRO A 457 16.71 8.54 24.38
C PRO A 457 16.30 8.04 23.00
N SER A 458 14.98 7.95 22.77
CA SER A 458 14.45 7.70 21.43
C SER A 458 14.78 8.81 20.44
N ASP A 459 14.68 8.50 19.14
CA ASP A 459 14.51 9.55 18.12
C ASP A 459 13.32 10.48 18.54
N PRO A 460 13.43 11.81 18.41
CA PRO A 460 12.36 12.77 18.69
C PRO A 460 11.12 12.52 17.83
N PHE A 461 9.92 12.58 18.41
CA PHE A 461 8.63 12.40 17.70
C PHE A 461 7.75 13.66 17.79
N LEU A 462 7.17 14.08 16.67
CA LEU A 462 6.39 15.32 16.55
C LEU A 462 5.08 15.26 17.34
N ILE A 463 4.88 16.21 18.27
CA ILE A 463 3.63 16.35 19.07
C ILE A 463 2.97 17.74 18.94
N ALA A 464 3.46 18.59 18.04
CA ALA A 464 2.93 19.93 17.82
C ALA A 464 1.87 19.98 16.71
N GLY A 465 0.85 20.82 16.91
CA GLY A 465 -0.26 20.96 15.97
C GLY A 465 -1.29 19.83 16.02
N PHE A 466 -1.33 19.06 17.10
CA PHE A 466 -2.36 18.08 17.40
C PHE A 466 -2.99 18.38 18.76
N ASP A 467 -4.32 18.42 18.82
CA ASP A 467 -5.05 18.80 20.04
C ASP A 467 -5.26 17.57 20.95
N HIS A 468 -5.67 16.46 20.36
CA HIS A 468 -5.86 15.18 21.03
C HIS A 468 -4.63 14.30 20.78
N ARG A 469 -3.94 13.89 21.87
CA ARG A 469 -2.66 13.17 21.81
C ARG A 469 -2.62 12.10 22.88
N ILE A 470 -2.52 10.83 22.47
CA ILE A 470 -2.49 9.67 23.36
C ILE A 470 -1.27 8.83 23.05
N VAL A 471 -0.48 8.53 24.08
CA VAL A 471 0.66 7.60 24.05
C VAL A 471 0.18 6.23 24.54
N HIS A 472 0.16 5.25 23.64
CA HIS A 472 0.08 3.84 24.00
C HIS A 472 1.49 3.33 24.30
N LEU A 473 1.78 3.09 25.57
CA LEU A 473 3.07 2.64 26.08
C LEU A 473 2.93 1.23 26.66
N ALA A 474 3.83 0.31 26.30
CA ALA A 474 3.88 -1.05 26.85
C ALA A 474 5.32 -1.53 27.03
N ILE A 475 5.57 -2.38 28.04
CA ILE A 475 6.87 -2.97 28.33
C ILE A 475 6.81 -4.50 28.14
N GLY A 476 7.82 -5.05 27.48
CA GLY A 476 7.80 -6.42 26.97
C GLY A 476 7.32 -6.49 25.52
N ARG A 477 7.08 -7.71 25.03
CA ARG A 477 6.58 -7.96 23.67
C ARG A 477 5.06 -8.06 23.70
N ILE A 478 4.37 -7.12 23.05
CA ILE A 478 2.90 -7.17 22.90
C ILE A 478 2.54 -8.32 21.96
N LYS A 479 3.23 -8.38 20.81
CA LYS A 479 3.00 -9.40 19.81
C LYS A 479 4.00 -10.55 19.99
N PRO A 480 3.52 -11.82 20.08
CA PRO A 480 4.41 -12.97 19.97
C PRO A 480 5.23 -12.88 18.69
N VAL A 481 6.56 -12.95 18.81
CA VAL A 481 7.45 -12.93 17.65
C VAL A 481 7.33 -14.27 16.95
N SER A 482 6.60 -14.28 15.84
CA SER A 482 6.84 -15.26 14.80
C SER A 482 8.19 -14.95 14.16
N ASP A 483 9.23 -15.63 14.64
CA ASP A 483 10.39 -15.94 13.79
C ASP A 483 9.88 -16.38 12.44
N GLN A 484 10.35 -15.74 11.37
CA GLN A 484 9.71 -15.76 10.05
C GLN A 484 9.51 -17.20 9.56
N THR A 485 8.32 -17.75 9.81
CA THR A 485 8.07 -19.20 9.76
C THR A 485 8.46 -19.74 8.40
N LEU A 486 9.55 -20.49 8.31
CA LEU A 486 10.04 -21.00 7.02
C LEU A 486 9.35 -22.32 6.68
N ARG A 487 9.04 -22.51 5.41
CA ARG A 487 8.47 -23.75 4.88
C ARG A 487 9.47 -24.90 4.89
N THR A 488 10.77 -24.59 4.91
CA THR A 488 11.89 -25.53 4.98
C THR A 488 12.92 -25.00 5.98
N ALA A 489 13.85 -25.84 6.45
CA ALA A 489 14.79 -25.44 7.49
C ALA A 489 15.72 -24.27 7.11
N ASP A 490 15.80 -23.88 5.82
CA ASP A 490 16.73 -22.87 5.32
C ASP A 490 16.09 -21.76 4.45
N ARG A 491 14.84 -21.91 3.98
CA ARG A 491 14.22 -20.93 3.06
C ARG A 491 12.69 -21.00 2.96
N LEU A 492 12.17 -20.00 2.22
CA LEU A 492 10.77 -19.79 1.80
C LEU A 492 9.80 -19.50 2.95
N PRO A 493 9.54 -18.22 3.27
CA PRO A 493 8.56 -17.82 4.27
C PRO A 493 7.16 -18.36 3.98
N ILE A 494 6.53 -18.90 5.02
CA ILE A 494 5.09 -19.14 5.11
C ILE A 494 4.43 -17.76 5.30
N ILE A 495 3.50 -17.45 4.40
CA ILE A 495 2.79 -16.17 4.28
C ILE A 495 1.39 -16.19 4.91
N ASP A 496 0.88 -17.39 5.23
CA ASP A 496 -0.40 -17.66 5.87
C ASP A 496 -0.34 -19.07 6.52
N VAL A 497 -0.77 -19.19 7.77
CA VAL A 497 -0.78 -20.43 8.55
C VAL A 497 -1.82 -20.34 9.66
N SER A 498 -2.56 -21.42 9.90
CA SER A 498 -3.53 -21.50 11.00
C SER A 498 -2.88 -21.37 12.38
N ASP A 499 -3.50 -20.60 13.29
CA ASP A 499 -2.94 -20.30 14.62
C ASP A 499 -2.62 -21.55 15.47
N GLU A 500 -3.42 -22.62 15.32
CA GLU A 500 -3.15 -23.92 15.96
C GLU A 500 -1.78 -24.51 15.56
N LEU A 501 -1.34 -24.31 14.32
CA LEU A 501 -0.04 -24.76 13.83
C LEU A 501 1.07 -23.75 14.14
N ALA A 502 0.76 -22.46 14.14
CA ALA A 502 1.73 -21.39 14.35
C ALA A 502 2.44 -21.46 15.73
N THR A 503 1.77 -22.07 16.71
CA THR A 503 2.25 -22.20 18.11
C THR A 503 3.01 -23.51 18.41
N LEU A 504 3.12 -24.44 17.45
CA LEU A 504 3.73 -25.76 17.67
C LEU A 504 5.23 -25.80 17.31
N PRO A 505 6.04 -26.62 18.00
CA PRO A 505 7.38 -26.97 17.54
C PRO A 505 7.31 -27.68 16.18
N ARG A 506 8.19 -27.27 15.27
CA ARG A 506 8.22 -27.71 13.87
C ARG A 506 9.48 -28.49 13.57
N ILE A 507 9.45 -29.32 12.53
CA ILE A 507 10.62 -30.04 12.03
C ILE A 507 10.53 -30.29 10.52
N SER A 508 11.64 -30.03 9.83
CA SER A 508 11.80 -30.23 8.38
C SER A 508 13.30 -30.34 8.03
N THR A 509 13.62 -30.41 6.75
CA THR A 509 14.98 -30.37 6.18
C THR A 509 15.18 -29.10 5.36
N ALA A 510 16.43 -28.73 5.08
CA ALA A 510 16.75 -27.74 4.07
C ALA A 510 16.25 -28.18 2.68
N ARG A 511 15.92 -27.24 1.79
CA ARG A 511 15.31 -27.55 0.48
C ARG A 511 16.22 -28.32 -0.48
N GLY A 512 17.53 -28.03 -0.48
CA GLY A 512 18.46 -28.58 -1.47
C GLY A 512 18.16 -28.13 -2.91
N ASN A 513 18.40 -29.01 -3.89
CA ASN A 513 18.15 -28.74 -5.30
C ASN A 513 16.67 -29.00 -5.66
N TRP A 514 15.97 -27.99 -6.20
CA TRP A 514 14.57 -28.12 -6.62
C TRP A 514 14.37 -29.00 -7.88
N ARG A 515 15.46 -29.33 -8.58
CA ARG A 515 15.47 -30.26 -9.72
C ARG A 515 15.62 -31.72 -9.32
N GLU A 516 15.66 -32.02 -8.03
CA GLU A 516 15.75 -33.37 -7.47
C GLU A 516 14.58 -33.63 -6.51
N PRO A 517 14.12 -34.90 -6.36
CA PRO A 517 13.18 -35.30 -5.32
C PRO A 517 13.61 -34.81 -3.94
N ALA A 518 12.66 -34.28 -3.17
CA ALA A 518 12.95 -33.86 -1.81
C ALA A 518 13.09 -35.08 -0.88
N ALA A 519 14.21 -35.15 -0.16
CA ALA A 519 14.46 -36.23 0.79
C ALA A 519 13.44 -36.22 1.95
N GLY A 520 13.11 -37.42 2.44
CA GLY A 520 12.42 -37.60 3.73
C GLY A 520 13.36 -37.31 4.91
N PHE A 521 12.81 -37.34 6.12
CA PHE A 521 13.57 -37.09 7.34
C PHE A 521 12.95 -37.79 8.54
N ASP A 522 13.79 -38.10 9.54
CA ASP A 522 13.40 -38.83 10.74
C ASP A 522 13.62 -37.98 11.99
N PHE A 523 12.88 -38.29 13.06
CA PHE A 523 13.08 -37.74 14.41
C PHE A 523 12.56 -38.71 15.47
N THR A 524 12.92 -38.52 16.74
CA THR A 524 12.35 -39.28 17.85
C THR A 524 11.47 -38.41 18.73
N LEU A 525 10.29 -38.91 19.08
CA LEU A 525 9.43 -38.42 20.14
C LEU A 525 9.74 -39.15 21.46
N ASP A 526 9.80 -38.45 22.59
CA ASP A 526 9.94 -39.09 23.91
C ASP A 526 8.59 -39.52 24.52
N GLN A 527 7.51 -38.88 24.10
CA GLN A 527 6.13 -39.09 24.54
C GLN A 527 5.15 -39.02 23.36
N PRO A 528 3.92 -39.57 23.47
CA PRO A 528 2.97 -39.57 22.35
C PRO A 528 2.56 -38.18 21.87
N ALA A 529 2.45 -38.01 20.55
CA ALA A 529 2.07 -36.74 19.92
C ALA A 529 1.17 -36.94 18.69
N ALA A 530 0.32 -35.94 18.42
CA ALA A 530 -0.22 -35.70 17.10
C ALA A 530 0.85 -34.98 16.25
N VAL A 531 1.17 -35.54 15.09
CA VAL A 531 2.04 -34.94 14.09
C VAL A 531 1.16 -34.43 12.97
N TYR A 532 1.19 -33.12 12.72
CA TYR A 532 0.53 -32.50 11.58
C TYR A 532 1.57 -32.28 10.48
N LEU A 533 1.29 -32.69 9.24
CA LEU A 533 2.25 -32.70 8.15
C LEU A 533 1.72 -31.89 6.96
N ALA A 534 2.38 -30.77 6.67
CA ALA A 534 2.12 -29.97 5.48
C ALA A 534 2.80 -30.61 4.26
N ALA A 535 1.99 -30.96 3.26
CA ALA A 535 2.41 -31.51 1.96
C ALA A 535 2.20 -30.48 0.85
N ASP A 536 3.16 -30.39 -0.08
CA ASP A 536 3.18 -29.43 -1.17
C ASP A 536 1.99 -29.65 -2.13
N GLY A 537 0.98 -28.78 -2.05
CA GLY A 537 -0.28 -28.92 -2.79
C GLY A 537 -0.14 -28.77 -4.32
N ARG A 538 1.07 -28.53 -4.83
CA ARG A 538 1.35 -28.43 -6.27
C ARG A 538 1.55 -29.81 -6.93
N GLY A 539 1.66 -30.88 -6.15
CA GLY A 539 1.67 -32.28 -6.61
C GLY A 539 0.46 -33.07 -6.10
N ALA A 540 0.44 -34.38 -6.36
CA ALA A 540 -0.58 -35.27 -5.79
C ALA A 540 -0.25 -35.68 -4.34
N SER A 541 1.05 -35.75 -4.02
CA SER A 541 1.71 -36.10 -2.75
C SER A 541 0.91 -37.04 -1.85
N PRO A 542 0.55 -38.24 -2.36
CA PRO A 542 -0.33 -39.16 -1.65
C PRO A 542 0.40 -39.77 -0.45
N LEU A 543 0.13 -39.21 0.74
CA LEU A 543 0.55 -39.82 1.98
C LEU A 543 -0.20 -41.16 2.21
N PRO A 544 0.40 -42.13 2.92
CA PRO A 544 -0.28 -43.37 3.29
C PRO A 544 -1.60 -43.14 4.07
N PRO A 545 -2.60 -44.05 3.98
CA PRO A 545 -3.97 -43.81 4.48
C PRO A 545 -4.12 -43.55 5.99
N GLU A 546 -3.09 -43.86 6.77
CA GLU A 546 -2.91 -43.47 8.18
C GLU A 546 -2.74 -41.95 8.43
N TRP A 547 -2.50 -41.15 7.39
CA TRP A 547 -2.47 -39.69 7.45
C TRP A 547 -3.82 -39.12 7.00
N GLN A 548 -4.55 -38.49 7.91
CA GLN A 548 -5.90 -37.97 7.65
C GLN A 548 -5.83 -36.48 7.29
N PRO A 549 -6.49 -36.00 6.22
CA PRO A 549 -6.50 -34.57 5.88
C PRO A 549 -7.21 -33.72 6.94
N THR A 550 -6.87 -32.44 7.00
CA THR A 550 -7.46 -31.46 7.94
C THR A 550 -7.79 -30.15 7.24
N GLU A 551 -8.68 -29.35 7.82
CA GLU A 551 -9.01 -27.99 7.36
C GLU A 551 -7.91 -26.94 7.68
N LEU A 552 -6.79 -27.36 8.29
CA LEU A 552 -5.72 -26.44 8.69
C LEU A 552 -4.89 -25.99 7.49
N THR A 553 -4.58 -24.70 7.47
CA THR A 553 -3.85 -24.05 6.37
C THR A 553 -2.37 -23.89 6.67
N VAL A 554 -1.54 -24.14 5.65
CA VAL A 554 -0.16 -23.64 5.54
C VAL A 554 0.02 -23.15 4.10
N ARG A 555 0.53 -21.93 3.91
CA ARG A 555 0.73 -21.34 2.59
C ARG A 555 2.04 -20.56 2.54
N TRP A 556 2.87 -20.87 1.57
CA TRP A 556 4.19 -20.27 1.35
C TRP A 556 4.39 -19.78 -0.10
N SER A 557 3.40 -20.02 -0.96
CA SER A 557 3.35 -19.54 -2.34
C SER A 557 2.01 -18.84 -2.60
N LYS A 558 1.95 -17.92 -3.57
CA LYS A 558 0.68 -17.32 -4.03
C LYS A 558 -0.18 -18.28 -4.88
N GLN A 559 0.34 -19.44 -5.28
CA GLN A 559 -0.22 -20.27 -6.35
C GLN A 559 -1.10 -21.40 -5.83
N VAL A 560 -0.63 -22.15 -4.82
CA VAL A 560 -1.37 -23.23 -4.16
C VAL A 560 -0.96 -23.27 -2.68
N PRO A 561 -1.89 -23.48 -1.73
CA PRO A 561 -1.56 -23.82 -0.35
C PRO A 561 -1.03 -25.26 -0.23
N ASP A 562 -0.44 -25.59 0.91
CA ASP A 562 -0.16 -26.96 1.30
C ASP A 562 -1.41 -27.62 1.88
N VAL A 563 -1.54 -28.93 1.67
CA VAL A 563 -2.55 -29.76 2.33
C VAL A 563 -1.95 -30.23 3.66
N VAL A 564 -2.61 -29.93 4.78
CA VAL A 564 -2.18 -30.39 6.11
C VAL A 564 -2.90 -31.67 6.47
N TYR A 565 -2.12 -32.72 6.74
CA TYR A 565 -2.61 -34.00 7.26
C TYR A 565 -2.27 -34.13 8.75
N VAL A 566 -2.92 -35.04 9.47
CA VAL A 566 -2.59 -35.39 10.85
C VAL A 566 -2.46 -36.90 11.02
N ARG A 567 -1.50 -37.33 11.86
CA ARG A 567 -1.34 -38.71 12.32
C ARG A 567 -0.86 -38.71 13.77
N HIS A 568 -1.39 -39.62 14.58
CA HIS A 568 -0.94 -39.83 15.95
C HIS A 568 0.20 -40.85 16.00
N PHE A 569 1.24 -40.56 16.78
CA PHE A 569 2.40 -41.42 17.00
C PHE A 569 2.62 -41.66 18.50
N PRO A 570 3.07 -42.86 18.91
CA PRO A 570 3.59 -43.09 20.25
C PRO A 570 4.98 -42.44 20.42
N ALA A 571 5.54 -42.51 21.64
CA ALA A 571 6.96 -42.34 21.86
C ALA A 571 7.78 -43.31 20.97
N GLY A 572 8.91 -42.83 20.43
CA GLY A 572 9.76 -43.57 19.50
C GLY A 572 10.09 -42.79 18.23
N THR A 573 10.67 -43.46 17.24
CA THR A 573 11.06 -42.85 15.96
C THR A 573 9.85 -42.60 15.07
N VAL A 574 9.77 -41.38 14.52
CA VAL A 574 8.84 -40.95 13.48
C VAL A 574 9.63 -40.74 12.19
N SER A 575 9.19 -41.38 11.11
CA SER A 575 9.74 -41.22 9.77
C SER A 575 8.77 -40.46 8.87
N ILE A 576 9.24 -39.37 8.26
CA ILE A 576 8.50 -38.57 7.29
C ILE A 576 9.01 -38.93 5.88
N PRO A 577 8.11 -39.28 4.93
CA PRO A 577 8.50 -39.66 3.58
C PRO A 577 9.18 -38.51 2.81
N GLY A 578 9.89 -38.84 1.74
CA GLY A 578 10.35 -37.86 0.76
C GLY A 578 9.24 -37.48 -0.23
N ASN A 579 9.34 -36.30 -0.82
CA ASN A 579 8.45 -35.87 -1.90
C ASN A 579 9.12 -36.07 -3.25
N SER A 580 8.66 -37.07 -4.00
CA SER A 580 9.15 -37.41 -5.34
C SER A 580 8.29 -36.90 -6.49
N ASP A 581 7.27 -36.08 -6.23
CA ASP A 581 6.36 -35.64 -7.28
C ASP A 581 6.96 -34.52 -8.14
N GLU A 582 6.80 -34.65 -9.45
CA GLU A 582 7.20 -33.66 -10.43
C GLU A 582 5.98 -32.76 -10.78
N HIS A 583 5.94 -31.54 -10.24
CA HIS A 583 4.85 -30.58 -10.46
C HIS A 583 5.01 -29.74 -11.75
N GLY A 584 5.91 -30.16 -12.63
CA GLY A 584 6.30 -29.47 -13.86
C GLY A 584 7.69 -29.91 -14.31
N LYS A 585 7.97 -29.83 -15.61
CA LYS A 585 9.13 -30.52 -16.23
C LYS A 585 10.48 -30.18 -15.57
N GLY A 586 11.04 -31.12 -14.82
CA GLY A 586 12.27 -31.00 -14.04
C GLY A 586 12.15 -30.14 -12.78
N ALA A 587 10.96 -30.08 -12.16
CA ALA A 587 10.64 -29.35 -10.93
C ALA A 587 9.88 -30.24 -9.94
N PHE A 588 10.53 -30.59 -8.84
CA PHE A 588 9.96 -31.49 -7.82
C PHE A 588 9.27 -30.73 -6.68
N GLY A 589 8.38 -31.41 -5.97
CA GLY A 589 7.75 -30.91 -4.75
C GLY A 589 8.73 -30.55 -3.64
N MET A 590 8.26 -29.76 -2.68
CA MET A 590 8.98 -29.41 -1.45
C MET A 590 9.07 -30.60 -0.49
N PRO A 591 10.13 -30.70 0.35
CA PRO A 591 10.10 -31.62 1.50
C PRO A 591 8.93 -31.25 2.42
N HIS A 592 8.39 -32.20 3.18
CA HIS A 592 7.30 -31.89 4.10
C HIS A 592 7.74 -31.01 5.28
N LEU A 593 6.79 -30.35 5.93
CA LEU A 593 6.98 -29.64 7.19
C LEU A 593 6.07 -30.26 8.24
N ALA A 594 6.64 -30.82 9.30
CA ALA A 594 5.89 -31.42 10.40
C ALA A 594 5.76 -30.42 11.56
N PHE A 595 4.61 -30.42 12.22
CA PHE A 595 4.28 -29.68 13.44
C PHE A 595 3.88 -30.70 14.52
N ILE A 596 4.40 -30.57 15.73
CA ILE A 596 4.28 -31.61 16.77
C ILE A 596 3.45 -31.11 17.94
N LYS A 597 2.36 -31.81 18.28
CA LYS A 597 1.43 -31.48 19.37
C LYS A 597 1.36 -32.65 20.37
N PHE A 598 2.01 -32.50 21.52
CA PHE A 598 2.08 -33.53 22.55
C PHE A 598 0.75 -33.75 23.28
N ALA A 599 0.46 -35.02 23.61
CA ALA A 599 -0.74 -35.39 24.35
C ALA A 599 -0.61 -34.98 25.83
N GLY A 600 -1.22 -33.86 26.20
CA GLY A 600 -1.17 -33.31 27.56
C GLY A 600 -1.13 -31.78 27.62
N VAL A 601 -0.78 -31.11 26.51
CA VAL A 601 -0.78 -29.63 26.42
C VAL A 601 -2.21 -29.12 26.19
N ALA A 602 -3.06 -29.28 27.21
CA ALA A 602 -4.23 -28.43 27.40
C ALA A 602 -3.76 -27.06 27.94
N GLY A 603 -4.49 -26.00 27.61
CA GLY A 603 -4.15 -24.64 28.04
C GLY A 603 -4.58 -24.35 29.47
N ASP A 604 -3.94 -24.99 30.45
CA ASP A 604 -4.18 -24.71 31.86
C ASP A 604 -2.93 -25.03 32.70
N HIS A 605 -2.38 -24.02 33.38
CA HIS A 605 -1.32 -24.19 34.39
C HIS A 605 -1.35 -23.02 35.37
N LYS A 606 -2.06 -23.22 36.49
CA LYS A 606 -1.84 -22.48 37.73
C LYS A 606 -0.85 -23.25 38.61
N ASP A 607 -0.13 -22.48 39.41
CA ASP A 607 0.61 -22.86 40.63
C ASP A 607 1.73 -23.92 40.50
N GLY A 608 2.94 -23.57 40.97
CA GLY A 608 4.08 -24.50 40.99
C GLY A 608 5.46 -23.84 41.06
N ILE A 609 5.74 -23.09 42.13
CA ILE A 609 7.11 -22.59 42.39
C ILE A 609 7.97 -23.75 42.90
N ASP A 610 9.08 -24.04 42.21
CA ASP A 610 10.31 -24.49 42.88
C ASP A 610 11.55 -24.24 41.99
N GLY A 611 12.56 -23.56 42.53
CA GLY A 611 13.65 -23.00 41.73
C GLY A 611 14.90 -23.87 41.63
N LYS A 612 15.07 -24.58 40.50
CA LYS A 612 16.35 -24.90 39.82
C LYS A 612 16.13 -25.83 38.60
N GLY A 613 16.12 -25.27 37.40
CA GLY A 613 16.13 -25.99 36.12
C GLY A 613 17.13 -25.36 35.15
N THR A 614 17.64 -26.15 34.20
CA THR A 614 18.57 -25.69 33.14
C THR A 614 17.84 -25.25 31.87
N ASP A 615 18.52 -24.48 31.03
CA ASP A 615 17.94 -23.53 30.07
C ASP A 615 17.44 -24.15 28.73
N ASP A 616 17.06 -25.43 28.73
CA ASP A 616 16.77 -26.24 27.52
C ASP A 616 15.25 -26.52 27.31
N GLY A 617 14.39 -25.78 28.01
CA GLY A 617 13.07 -26.25 28.48
C GLY A 617 11.93 -26.47 27.47
N VAL A 618 12.09 -26.26 26.15
CA VAL A 618 10.99 -26.43 25.17
C VAL A 618 11.42 -27.14 23.86
N ALA A 619 12.56 -27.82 23.87
CA ALA A 619 12.86 -28.90 22.91
C ALA A 619 12.78 -30.30 23.56
N GLY A 620 12.39 -30.37 24.84
CA GLY A 620 12.26 -31.58 25.66
C GLY A 620 11.14 -32.51 25.21
N GLY A 621 11.31 -33.09 24.02
CA GLY A 621 10.48 -34.16 23.49
C GLY A 621 10.66 -34.47 21.99
N ILE A 622 11.51 -33.72 21.27
CA ILE A 622 11.82 -33.96 19.85
C ILE A 622 13.33 -33.97 19.67
N GLN A 623 13.91 -35.09 19.22
CA GLN A 623 15.30 -35.11 18.75
C GLN A 623 15.33 -35.32 17.23
N PRO A 624 15.90 -34.39 16.44
CA PRO A 624 16.03 -34.55 14.99
C PRO A 624 17.09 -35.62 14.66
N LEU A 625 16.87 -36.38 13.59
CA LEU A 625 17.85 -37.34 13.07
C LEU A 625 18.39 -36.91 11.70
N GLY A 626 19.66 -37.19 11.46
CA GLY A 626 20.32 -36.94 10.17
C GLY A 626 20.41 -35.46 9.79
N LYS A 627 19.57 -35.01 8.84
CA LYS A 627 19.52 -33.63 8.32
C LYS A 627 18.26 -32.86 8.75
N ALA A 628 17.43 -33.45 9.61
CA ALA A 628 16.27 -32.75 10.16
C ALA A 628 16.71 -31.60 11.08
N VAL A 629 15.93 -30.53 11.11
CA VAL A 629 16.14 -29.36 11.97
C VAL A 629 14.85 -29.08 12.73
N VAL A 630 14.90 -29.11 14.06
CA VAL A 630 13.80 -28.65 14.91
C VAL A 630 13.79 -27.12 14.88
N MET A 631 12.63 -26.56 14.57
CA MET A 631 12.34 -25.13 14.52
C MET A 631 11.25 -24.85 15.57
N SER A 632 11.65 -24.74 16.83
CA SER A 632 10.74 -24.38 17.92
C SER A 632 10.02 -23.06 17.62
N PRO A 633 8.80 -22.83 18.14
CA PRO A 633 8.34 -21.47 18.38
C PRO A 633 9.27 -20.84 19.42
N LEU A 634 9.55 -19.55 19.30
CA LEU A 634 10.22 -18.80 20.37
C LEU A 634 9.28 -18.66 21.56
N ARG A 635 9.30 -19.65 22.47
CA ARG A 635 9.01 -19.38 23.88
C ARG A 635 10.17 -18.61 24.47
N PHE A 636 10.29 -17.33 24.12
CA PHE A 636 10.90 -16.37 25.01
C PHE A 636 10.00 -16.23 26.23
N SER A 637 10.25 -17.05 27.26
CA SER A 637 10.38 -16.43 28.57
C SER A 637 11.35 -15.27 28.42
N ALA A 638 10.98 -14.09 28.92
CA ALA A 638 11.94 -13.00 29.01
C ALA A 638 13.16 -13.48 29.81
N GLU A 639 14.36 -12.97 29.49
CA GLU A 639 15.45 -13.01 30.46
C GLU A 639 14.91 -12.46 31.79
N THR A 640 15.15 -13.15 32.89
CA THR A 640 14.46 -12.94 34.17
C THR A 640 15.01 -11.73 34.94
N ALA A 641 14.96 -10.57 34.28
CA ALA A 641 14.54 -9.36 34.97
C ALA A 641 13.23 -9.68 35.72
N ASN A 642 13.30 -9.70 37.05
CA ASN A 642 12.19 -10.09 37.92
C ASN A 642 10.92 -9.34 37.48
N ALA A 643 9.79 -10.04 37.28
CA ALA A 643 8.56 -9.41 36.79
C ALA A 643 8.06 -8.27 37.70
N GLU A 644 8.40 -8.33 39.00
CA GLU A 644 8.16 -7.29 40.01
C GLU A 644 8.98 -5.99 39.80
N THR A 645 10.01 -6.01 38.93
CA THR A 645 10.96 -4.90 38.77
C THR A 645 10.46 -3.91 37.73
N LEU A 646 9.59 -2.99 38.15
CA LEU A 646 9.07 -1.90 37.31
C LEU A 646 10.17 -1.20 36.50
N VAL A 647 10.00 -1.09 35.18
CA VAL A 647 10.82 -0.25 34.28
C VAL A 647 10.35 1.20 34.41
N ARG A 648 11.29 2.13 34.53
CA ARG A 648 10.97 3.57 34.54
C ARG A 648 11.11 4.13 33.14
N VAL A 649 10.01 4.65 32.60
CA VAL A 649 9.96 5.32 31.31
C VAL A 649 9.79 6.82 31.53
N LYS A 650 10.85 7.58 31.29
CA LYS A 650 10.79 9.04 31.28
C LYS A 650 10.24 9.53 29.96
N LEU A 651 9.21 10.38 30.03
CA LEU A 651 8.76 11.20 28.90
C LEU A 651 9.51 12.53 29.01
N GLN A 652 10.20 12.92 27.94
CA GLN A 652 10.94 14.18 27.83
C GLN A 652 10.42 15.00 26.66
N VAL A 653 10.36 16.31 26.81
CA VAL A 653 9.91 17.24 25.75
C VAL A 653 10.96 18.30 25.41
N ASP A 654 10.99 18.71 24.14
CA ASP A 654 11.63 19.94 23.70
C ASP A 654 10.53 20.93 23.27
N SER A 655 10.29 21.93 24.11
CA SER A 655 9.25 22.94 23.85
C SER A 655 9.64 23.97 22.79
N ALA A 656 10.95 24.22 22.60
CA ALA A 656 11.47 25.27 21.76
C ALA A 656 12.00 24.78 20.40
N GLY A 657 12.13 23.46 20.21
CA GLY A 657 12.76 22.85 19.03
C GLY A 657 14.26 23.12 18.93
N ASN A 658 14.94 23.42 20.03
CA ASN A 658 16.35 23.83 20.04
C ASN A 658 17.31 22.77 20.60
N GLY A 659 16.81 21.55 20.87
CA GLY A 659 17.58 20.46 21.47
C GLY A 659 17.69 20.52 23.00
N THR A 660 17.00 21.44 23.67
CA THR A 660 16.92 21.51 25.14
C THR A 660 15.74 20.66 25.62
N TRP A 661 16.03 19.60 26.37
CA TRP A 661 15.04 18.62 26.83
C TRP A 661 14.73 18.76 28.32
N THR A 662 13.45 18.69 28.68
CA THR A 662 12.97 18.65 30.07
C THR A 662 12.14 17.40 30.33
N ASP A 663 12.30 16.80 31.52
CA ASP A 663 11.43 15.71 31.99
C ASP A 663 9.99 16.25 32.15
N LEU A 664 9.02 15.58 31.49
CA LEU A 664 7.58 15.88 31.59
C LEU A 664 6.92 15.00 32.67
N GLU A 665 7.17 13.70 32.61
CA GLU A 665 6.59 12.69 33.50
C GLU A 665 7.51 11.46 33.54
N THR A 666 7.45 10.67 34.61
CA THR A 666 8.03 9.31 34.64
C THR A 666 6.91 8.32 34.93
N ILE A 667 6.76 7.34 34.05
CA ILE A 667 5.79 6.25 34.17
C ILE A 667 6.54 5.00 34.62
N GLU A 668 6.00 4.25 35.58
CA GLU A 668 6.56 2.97 36.03
C GLU A 668 5.62 1.83 35.56
N LEU A 669 6.17 0.80 34.91
CA LEU A 669 5.43 -0.34 34.34
C LEU A 669 6.19 -1.65 34.55
N ALA A 670 5.51 -2.75 34.91
CA ALA A 670 6.10 -4.08 34.93
C ALA A 670 6.25 -4.66 33.50
N VAL A 671 6.98 -5.76 33.38
CA VAL A 671 7.09 -6.48 32.10
C VAL A 671 5.79 -7.23 31.83
N GLY A 672 5.07 -6.82 30.78
CA GLY A 672 3.71 -7.26 30.46
C GLY A 672 2.66 -6.14 30.60
N ASP A 673 2.98 -5.07 31.34
CA ASP A 673 2.06 -3.94 31.55
C ASP A 673 1.98 -3.01 30.34
N SER A 674 0.86 -2.29 30.23
CA SER A 674 0.67 -1.20 29.28
C SER A 674 -0.24 -0.11 29.82
N ILE A 675 -0.21 1.07 29.17
CA ILE A 675 -1.05 2.22 29.49
C ILE A 675 -1.36 3.04 28.23
N ALA A 676 -2.62 3.47 28.11
CA ALA A 676 -3.06 4.47 27.13
C ALA A 676 -3.10 5.86 27.80
N LYS A 677 -1.99 6.58 27.77
CA LYS A 677 -1.80 7.87 28.46
C LYS A 677 -2.17 9.04 27.56
N GLN A 678 -3.22 9.80 27.91
CA GLN A 678 -3.47 11.10 27.29
C GLN A 678 -2.42 12.13 27.77
N LEU A 679 -1.83 12.88 26.83
CA LEU A 679 -0.95 14.01 27.15
C LEU A 679 -1.77 15.24 27.58
N PRO A 680 -1.22 16.17 28.38
CA PRO A 680 -1.94 17.38 28.78
C PRO A 680 -2.38 18.21 27.56
N ALA A 681 -3.60 18.74 27.60
CA ALA A 681 -4.16 19.54 26.51
C ALA A 681 -3.41 20.87 26.31
N ASP A 682 -2.85 21.41 27.39
CA ASP A 682 -2.04 22.63 27.45
C ASP A 682 -0.54 22.39 27.18
N LEU A 683 -0.10 21.14 26.93
CA LEU A 683 1.29 20.83 26.61
C LEU A 683 1.69 21.43 25.25
N ASN A 684 2.29 22.62 25.31
CA ASN A 684 2.95 23.26 24.18
C ASN A 684 4.40 22.79 24.07
N ALA A 685 4.64 21.83 23.17
CA ALA A 685 5.98 21.40 22.82
C ALA A 685 6.11 20.97 21.36
N GLN A 686 7.33 21.01 20.81
CA GLN A 686 7.60 20.56 19.45
C GLN A 686 7.71 19.03 19.40
N TRP A 687 8.56 18.48 20.27
CA TRP A 687 8.96 17.08 20.24
C TRP A 687 8.74 16.40 21.58
N LEU A 688 8.38 15.11 21.52
CA LEU A 688 8.42 14.16 22.63
C LEU A 688 9.52 13.13 22.35
N ARG A 689 10.23 12.67 23.37
CA ARG A 689 11.06 11.46 23.32
C ARG A 689 10.90 10.66 24.60
N LEU A 690 11.27 9.39 24.56
CA LEU A 690 11.21 8.49 25.71
C LEU A 690 12.60 7.97 26.08
N VAL A 691 12.83 7.69 27.36
CA VAL A 691 14.07 7.12 27.91
C VAL A 691 13.72 6.04 28.94
N THR A 692 14.33 4.86 28.87
CA THR A 692 14.15 3.78 29.87
C THR A 692 15.32 3.73 30.84
N ASP A 693 15.08 3.37 32.11
CA ASP A 693 16.13 3.21 33.13
C ASP A 693 16.94 1.90 33.01
N ARG A 694 16.64 1.06 32.01
CA ARG A 694 17.34 -0.18 31.69
C ARG A 694 17.08 -0.63 30.26
N ASP A 695 17.84 -1.63 29.81
CA ASP A 695 17.56 -2.36 28.58
C ASP A 695 16.24 -3.16 28.72
N CYS A 696 15.35 -3.05 27.74
CA CYS A 696 14.08 -3.78 27.72
C CYS A 696 13.54 -3.93 26.28
N VAL A 697 12.44 -4.67 26.12
CA VAL A 697 11.58 -4.48 24.94
C VAL A 697 10.52 -3.44 25.30
N ALA A 698 10.21 -2.52 24.39
CA ALA A 698 9.13 -1.55 24.58
C ALA A 698 8.35 -1.27 23.28
N THR A 699 7.13 -0.78 23.47
CA THR A 699 6.31 -0.14 22.45
C THR A 699 5.87 1.22 22.96
N ALA A 700 6.02 2.25 22.15
CA ALA A 700 5.57 3.61 22.42
C ALA A 700 5.01 4.19 21.11
N MET A 701 3.68 4.13 20.96
CA MET A 701 2.95 4.63 19.79
C MET A 701 2.04 5.77 20.19
N LEU A 702 2.04 6.83 19.39
CA LEU A 702 1.15 7.96 19.54
C LEU A 702 0.01 7.88 18.52
N HIS A 703 -1.21 8.07 19.02
CA HIS A 703 -2.37 8.41 18.20
C HIS A 703 -2.68 9.88 18.44
N GLN A 704 -2.65 10.67 17.37
CA GLN A 704 -2.81 12.12 17.44
C GLN A 704 -3.86 12.59 16.44
N THR A 705 -4.65 13.58 16.80
CA THR A 705 -5.53 14.28 15.86
C THR A 705 -5.77 15.72 16.26
N THR A 706 -5.94 16.60 15.26
CA THR A 706 -6.65 17.86 15.47
C THR A 706 -8.09 17.60 15.88
N SER A 707 -8.65 18.51 16.66
CA SER A 707 -10.08 18.63 17.00
C SER A 707 -10.93 19.08 15.81
N ARG A 708 -10.30 19.66 14.77
CA ARG A 708 -10.96 20.04 13.52
C ARG A 708 -11.27 18.82 12.66
N PHE A 709 -12.56 18.56 12.50
CA PHE A 709 -13.15 17.73 11.45
C PHE A 709 -13.90 18.62 10.44
N ILE A 710 -14.25 18.07 9.28
CA ILE A 710 -15.05 18.78 8.28
C ILE A 710 -16.54 18.65 8.61
N ASP A 711 -17.22 19.80 8.67
CA ASP A 711 -18.66 19.88 8.88
C ASP A 711 -19.41 19.62 7.57
N GLY A 712 -20.00 18.42 7.45
CA GLY A 712 -20.81 18.01 6.31
C GLY A 712 -22.19 18.66 6.26
N ASP A 713 -22.71 19.17 7.39
CA ASP A 713 -24.03 19.82 7.48
C ASP A 713 -23.97 21.31 7.06
N SER A 714 -22.77 21.85 6.84
CA SER A 714 -22.60 23.20 6.33
C SER A 714 -23.24 23.40 4.95
N ALA A 715 -23.83 24.57 4.72
CA ALA A 715 -24.63 24.84 3.52
C ALA A 715 -23.84 24.74 2.20
N GLU A 716 -22.52 24.96 2.22
CA GLU A 716 -21.64 24.79 1.06
C GLU A 716 -21.47 23.30 0.71
N HIS A 717 -21.20 22.46 1.71
CA HIS A 717 -21.00 21.03 1.51
C HIS A 717 -22.30 20.29 1.19
N GLN A 718 -23.42 20.69 1.80
CA GLN A 718 -24.75 20.21 1.42
C GLN A 718 -25.10 20.58 -0.02
N ALA A 719 -24.75 21.79 -0.48
CA ALA A 719 -24.95 22.19 -1.88
C ALA A 719 -24.10 21.36 -2.86
N LEU A 720 -22.81 21.13 -2.55
CA LEU A 720 -21.88 20.34 -3.36
C LEU A 720 -22.40 18.92 -3.68
N PHE A 721 -23.16 18.31 -2.76
CA PHE A 721 -23.73 16.98 -2.91
C PHE A 721 -25.26 16.96 -3.10
N ALA A 722 -25.91 18.10 -3.32
CA ALA A 722 -27.36 18.20 -3.47
C ALA A 722 -27.91 17.41 -4.67
N GLY A 723 -27.09 17.21 -5.71
CA GLY A 723 -27.43 16.40 -6.88
C GLY A 723 -27.49 14.89 -6.62
N LEU A 724 -26.85 14.37 -5.57
CA LEU A 724 -26.86 12.95 -5.23
C LEU A 724 -28.11 12.60 -4.40
N ALA A 725 -28.76 11.50 -4.74
CA ALA A 725 -29.99 11.03 -4.10
C ALA A 725 -29.72 10.44 -2.71
N GLU A 726 -30.59 10.72 -1.73
CA GLU A 726 -30.57 10.04 -0.42
C GLU A 726 -31.14 8.60 -0.49
N VAL A 727 -30.84 7.76 0.50
CA VAL A 727 -31.29 6.34 0.62
C VAL A 727 -32.79 6.09 0.45
N ASP A 728 -33.64 7.10 0.67
CA ASP A 728 -35.09 7.06 0.53
C ASP A 728 -35.64 7.75 -0.73
N GLU A 729 -34.77 8.32 -1.57
CA GLU A 729 -35.13 8.95 -2.85
C GLU A 729 -35.04 7.98 -4.05
N GLN A 730 -35.29 8.47 -5.26
CA GLN A 730 -34.97 7.76 -6.50
C GLN A 730 -33.58 8.18 -7.00
N ALA A 731 -32.83 7.23 -7.56
CA ALA A 731 -31.45 7.43 -8.00
C ALA A 731 -31.22 6.95 -9.45
N LEU A 732 -30.56 7.78 -10.26
CA LEU A 732 -30.01 7.43 -11.56
C LEU A 732 -28.66 6.73 -11.35
N GLY A 733 -28.74 5.41 -11.16
CA GLY A 733 -27.57 4.54 -11.01
C GLY A 733 -26.96 4.08 -12.35
N GLY A 734 -25.78 3.49 -12.26
CA GLY A 734 -25.09 2.87 -13.40
C GLY A 734 -23.66 2.45 -13.06
N LEU A 735 -23.11 1.49 -13.81
CA LEU A 735 -21.75 0.99 -13.63
C LEU A 735 -20.76 1.75 -14.53
N LEU A 736 -19.55 2.02 -14.02
CA LEU A 736 -18.59 2.97 -14.59
C LEU A 736 -17.26 2.33 -15.01
N TYR A 737 -16.83 2.56 -16.25
CA TYR A 737 -15.53 2.09 -16.77
C TYR A 737 -14.83 3.13 -17.65
N PRO A 738 -13.74 3.76 -17.18
CA PRO A 738 -12.84 4.56 -18.02
C PRO A 738 -12.37 3.72 -19.22
N ALA A 739 -12.74 4.13 -20.45
CA ALA A 739 -12.70 3.24 -21.59
C ALA A 739 -11.26 2.86 -22.01
N LYS A 740 -11.09 1.68 -22.60
CA LYS A 740 -9.81 1.22 -23.18
C LYS A 740 -9.60 1.66 -24.64
N ARG A 741 -10.69 1.93 -25.36
CA ARG A 741 -10.75 2.12 -26.82
C ARG A 741 -10.67 3.58 -27.31
N ASN A 742 -10.82 4.53 -26.39
CA ASN A 742 -10.87 5.99 -26.60
C ASN A 742 -10.71 6.68 -25.23
N ARG A 743 -10.85 8.01 -25.15
CA ARG A 743 -10.76 8.77 -23.89
C ARG A 743 -12.07 8.88 -23.09
N ASN A 744 -13.13 8.16 -23.49
CA ASN A 744 -14.46 8.30 -22.92
C ASN A 744 -14.64 7.49 -21.63
N LEU A 745 -15.79 7.64 -21.00
CA LEU A 745 -16.23 6.85 -19.85
C LEU A 745 -17.45 6.01 -20.27
N ARG A 746 -17.35 4.68 -20.21
CA ARG A 746 -18.51 3.80 -20.43
C ARG A 746 -19.42 3.85 -19.21
N VAL A 747 -20.73 3.96 -19.46
CA VAL A 747 -21.78 3.95 -18.44
C VAL A 747 -22.80 2.89 -18.81
N LEU A 748 -23.02 1.92 -17.91
CA LEU A 748 -24.00 0.84 -18.10
C LEU A 748 -25.15 1.06 -17.10
N ALA A 749 -26.31 1.52 -17.59
CA ALA A 749 -27.47 1.90 -16.77
C ALA A 749 -28.62 0.87 -16.83
N GLY A 750 -28.28 -0.39 -17.12
CA GLY A 750 -29.19 -1.52 -17.29
C GLY A 750 -29.14 -2.12 -18.71
N PRO A 751 -29.85 -3.24 -18.95
CA PRO A 751 -29.96 -3.84 -20.28
C PRO A 751 -30.49 -2.84 -21.30
N GLN A 752 -29.89 -2.79 -22.49
CA GLN A 752 -30.23 -1.88 -23.59
C GLN A 752 -30.09 -0.38 -23.22
N ARG A 753 -29.38 -0.06 -22.14
CA ARG A 753 -29.07 1.31 -21.67
C ARG A 753 -27.56 1.49 -21.44
N SER A 754 -26.78 1.18 -22.48
CA SER A 754 -25.34 1.40 -22.54
C SER A 754 -24.99 2.73 -23.21
N PHE A 755 -24.04 3.48 -22.63
CA PHE A 755 -23.60 4.77 -23.14
C PHE A 755 -22.07 4.90 -23.18
N GLU A 756 -21.58 5.75 -24.06
CA GLU A 756 -20.30 6.45 -23.92
C GLU A 756 -20.59 7.85 -23.35
N PHE A 757 -19.86 8.28 -22.32
CA PHE A 757 -19.84 9.68 -21.88
C PHE A 757 -18.59 10.35 -22.47
N ASN A 758 -18.81 11.30 -23.37
CA ASN A 758 -17.80 11.84 -24.28
C ASN A 758 -16.88 12.84 -23.58
N LYS A 759 -15.55 12.61 -23.64
CA LYS A 759 -14.55 13.53 -23.04
C LYS A 759 -14.63 14.95 -23.60
N ALA A 760 -15.00 15.10 -24.87
CA ALA A 760 -14.86 16.37 -25.56
C ALA A 760 -15.91 17.42 -25.13
N ASP A 761 -17.17 17.02 -25.00
CA ASP A 761 -18.30 17.92 -24.71
C ASP A 761 -19.05 17.60 -23.40
N PHE A 762 -18.73 16.49 -22.74
CA PHE A 762 -19.37 15.98 -21.51
C PHE A 762 -20.86 15.65 -21.73
N ARG A 763 -21.14 14.86 -22.77
CA ARG A 763 -22.48 14.34 -23.10
C ARG A 763 -22.52 12.83 -23.20
N PHE A 764 -23.71 12.26 -23.02
CA PHE A 764 -23.98 10.84 -23.25
C PHE A 764 -24.27 10.56 -24.74
N GLU A 765 -23.73 9.46 -25.23
CA GLU A 765 -23.98 8.93 -26.57
C GLU A 765 -24.42 7.46 -26.43
N PRO A 766 -25.65 7.09 -26.85
CA PRO A 766 -26.12 5.70 -26.78
C PRO A 766 -25.26 4.76 -27.63
N VAL A 767 -24.85 3.64 -27.06
CA VAL A 767 -24.06 2.60 -27.76
C VAL A 767 -24.67 1.22 -27.58
N ALA A 768 -24.27 0.27 -28.43
CA ALA A 768 -24.65 -1.13 -28.26
C ALA A 768 -24.15 -1.69 -26.90
N ASP A 769 -24.93 -2.62 -26.34
CA ASP A 769 -24.56 -3.36 -25.14
C ASP A 769 -23.29 -4.19 -25.34
N ASP A 770 -22.57 -4.39 -24.24
CA ASP A 770 -21.22 -4.93 -24.21
C ASP A 770 -21.15 -5.99 -23.10
N ALA A 771 -21.42 -7.24 -23.47
CA ALA A 771 -21.62 -8.32 -22.52
C ALA A 771 -20.34 -8.68 -21.74
N GLU A 772 -19.16 -8.58 -22.37
CA GLU A 772 -17.87 -8.79 -21.69
C GLU A 772 -17.60 -7.67 -20.68
N LEU A 773 -17.97 -6.43 -20.99
CA LEU A 773 -17.89 -5.32 -20.03
C LEU A 773 -18.94 -5.42 -18.91
N ALA A 774 -20.14 -5.92 -19.20
CA ALA A 774 -21.16 -6.17 -18.18
C ALA A 774 -20.73 -7.26 -17.18
N GLU A 775 -20.12 -8.36 -17.68
CA GLU A 775 -19.52 -9.41 -16.85
C GLU A 775 -18.36 -8.86 -15.99
N LEU A 776 -17.50 -8.01 -16.58
CA LEU A 776 -16.36 -7.37 -15.88
C LEU A 776 -16.78 -6.38 -14.79
N LEU A 777 -17.88 -5.64 -14.98
CA LEU A 777 -18.34 -4.61 -14.04
C LEU A 777 -19.31 -5.11 -12.98
N HIS A 778 -19.81 -6.35 -13.11
CA HIS A 778 -20.78 -6.98 -12.21
C HIS A 778 -20.38 -6.83 -10.73
N VAL A 779 -21.38 -6.67 -9.86
CA VAL A 779 -21.18 -6.38 -8.44
C VAL A 779 -21.83 -7.45 -7.59
N GLU A 780 -21.00 -8.13 -6.80
CA GLU A 780 -21.40 -8.90 -5.63
C GLU A 780 -20.90 -8.18 -4.37
N PRO A 781 -21.58 -8.28 -3.22
CA PRO A 781 -21.16 -7.61 -2.00
C PRO A 781 -19.89 -8.26 -1.41
N GLU A 782 -18.86 -7.47 -1.15
CA GLU A 782 -17.61 -7.91 -0.49
C GLU A 782 -17.77 -8.14 1.03
N PHE A 783 -18.98 -7.92 1.56
CA PHE A 783 -19.30 -7.96 2.98
C PHE A 783 -20.62 -8.71 3.25
N THR A 784 -20.84 -9.07 4.51
CA THR A 784 -22.17 -9.46 5.03
C THR A 784 -22.58 -8.53 6.16
N VAL A 785 -23.83 -8.57 6.60
CA VAL A 785 -24.34 -7.75 7.71
C VAL A 785 -25.03 -8.67 8.73
N ASP A 786 -24.79 -8.45 10.02
CA ASP A 786 -25.50 -9.11 11.13
C ASP A 786 -26.18 -8.09 12.06
N GLU A 787 -26.83 -8.56 13.14
CA GLU A 787 -27.52 -7.66 14.10
C GLU A 787 -26.53 -6.69 14.78
N ALA A 788 -25.23 -7.00 14.78
CA ALA A 788 -24.21 -6.21 15.48
C ALA A 788 -23.46 -5.24 14.56
N SER A 789 -23.24 -5.57 13.28
CA SER A 789 -22.20 -4.92 12.47
C SER A 789 -22.23 -5.30 11.00
N VAL A 790 -21.46 -4.57 10.19
CA VAL A 790 -20.98 -5.06 8.90
C VAL A 790 -19.80 -5.99 9.13
N VAL A 791 -19.72 -7.11 8.41
CA VAL A 791 -18.68 -8.14 8.55
C VAL A 791 -17.93 -8.34 7.23
N LEU A 792 -16.64 -8.05 7.26
CA LEU A 792 -15.65 -8.35 6.22
C LEU A 792 -14.87 -9.63 6.55
N THR A 793 -14.28 -10.25 5.53
CA THR A 793 -13.31 -11.36 5.70
C THR A 793 -11.97 -11.00 5.07
N HIS A 794 -10.91 -10.92 5.87
CA HIS A 794 -9.55 -10.64 5.41
C HIS A 794 -8.59 -11.73 5.92
N ARG A 795 -7.94 -12.47 5.00
CA ARG A 795 -6.97 -13.54 5.33
C ARG A 795 -7.50 -14.55 6.36
N GLY A 796 -8.77 -14.95 6.23
CA GLY A 796 -9.46 -15.86 7.15
C GLY A 796 -9.97 -15.21 8.44
N GLN A 797 -9.52 -14.00 8.80
CA GLN A 797 -10.01 -13.25 9.94
C GLN A 797 -11.29 -12.48 9.57
N ARG A 798 -12.27 -12.46 10.46
CA ARG A 798 -13.45 -11.58 10.38
C ARG A 798 -13.07 -10.20 10.91
N LEU A 799 -13.44 -9.13 10.21
CA LEU A 799 -13.30 -7.74 10.68
C LEU A 799 -14.69 -7.10 10.67
N ARG A 800 -15.01 -6.30 11.69
CA ARG A 800 -16.32 -5.67 11.85
C ARG A 800 -16.26 -4.15 11.70
N LEU A 801 -17.15 -3.59 10.89
CA LEU A 801 -17.30 -2.14 10.70
C LEU A 801 -18.62 -1.65 11.32
N PRO A 802 -18.70 -0.36 11.71
CA PRO A 802 -19.96 0.27 12.08
C PRO A 802 -20.95 0.25 10.90
N LYS A 803 -22.24 0.16 11.24
CA LYS A 803 -23.35 0.37 10.32
C LYS A 803 -23.71 1.86 10.28
N GLY A 804 -23.91 2.39 9.07
CA GLY A 804 -24.60 3.65 8.84
C GLY A 804 -26.11 3.47 8.89
N ASP A 805 -26.82 3.98 7.88
CA ASP A 805 -28.29 3.83 7.79
C ASP A 805 -28.73 2.38 7.51
N ALA A 806 -29.90 1.98 8.00
CA ALA A 806 -30.46 0.64 7.84
C ALA A 806 -30.92 0.33 6.41
N ALA A 807 -31.09 1.32 5.53
CA ALA A 807 -31.34 1.09 4.11
C ALA A 807 -30.21 0.33 3.41
N PHE A 808 -28.97 0.43 3.93
CA PHE A 808 -27.81 -0.30 3.42
C PHE A 808 -27.70 -1.76 3.93
N ASP A 809 -28.61 -2.22 4.80
CA ASP A 809 -28.69 -3.63 5.23
C ASP A 809 -29.00 -4.59 4.06
N GLN A 810 -29.48 -4.05 2.93
CA GLN A 810 -29.93 -4.77 1.74
C GLN A 810 -29.53 -4.04 0.45
N ALA A 811 -29.66 -4.72 -0.69
CA ALA A 811 -29.47 -4.12 -2.01
C ALA A 811 -30.53 -3.04 -2.32
N PHE A 812 -30.13 -2.01 -3.07
CA PHE A 812 -31.06 -1.02 -3.63
C PHE A 812 -31.85 -1.60 -4.82
N ALA A 813 -32.82 -0.84 -5.34
CA ALA A 813 -33.54 -1.19 -6.56
C ALA A 813 -32.63 -1.33 -7.81
N SER A 814 -31.42 -0.77 -7.76
CA SER A 814 -30.35 -0.90 -8.76
C SER A 814 -29.40 -2.09 -8.52
N GLY A 815 -29.57 -2.86 -7.44
CA GLY A 815 -28.64 -3.88 -6.98
C GLY A 815 -27.78 -3.42 -5.80
N TRP A 816 -26.71 -4.18 -5.49
CA TRP A 816 -25.70 -3.74 -4.51
C TRP A 816 -24.82 -2.64 -5.13
N PRO A 817 -24.49 -1.57 -4.38
CA PRO A 817 -23.48 -0.61 -4.80
C PRO A 817 -22.09 -1.25 -4.82
N ARG A 818 -21.17 -0.74 -5.65
CA ARG A 818 -19.78 -1.24 -5.70
C ARG A 818 -19.10 -1.03 -4.34
N ALA A 819 -18.77 -2.13 -3.65
CA ALA A 819 -18.18 -2.07 -2.32
C ALA A 819 -16.77 -1.47 -2.31
N SER A 820 -15.90 -1.77 -3.29
CA SER A 820 -14.55 -1.20 -3.35
C SER A 820 -13.95 -1.06 -4.77
N ARG A 821 -12.96 -0.16 -4.92
CA ARG A 821 -12.23 0.13 -6.17
C ARG A 821 -10.93 0.91 -5.92
N GLU A 822 -9.90 0.67 -6.74
CA GLU A 822 -8.74 1.57 -6.85
C GLU A 822 -9.09 2.81 -7.71
N VAL A 823 -8.96 4.00 -7.11
CA VAL A 823 -9.36 5.30 -7.70
C VAL A 823 -8.32 6.42 -7.56
N GLN A 824 -7.24 6.18 -6.82
CA GLN A 824 -5.94 6.82 -7.06
C GLN A 824 -4.96 5.68 -7.26
N SER A 825 -3.89 5.89 -8.02
CA SER A 825 -2.89 4.85 -8.23
C SER A 825 -2.42 4.33 -6.87
N GLU A 826 -2.44 3.00 -6.69
CA GLU A 826 -1.93 2.34 -5.49
C GLU A 826 -2.72 2.63 -4.18
N ARG A 827 -3.86 3.33 -4.26
CA ARG A 827 -4.78 3.57 -3.13
C ARG A 827 -6.18 3.02 -3.44
N HIS A 828 -6.63 2.09 -2.60
CA HIS A 828 -7.95 1.48 -2.71
C HIS A 828 -8.96 2.23 -1.84
N LEU A 829 -10.12 2.53 -2.41
CA LEU A 829 -11.24 3.16 -1.70
C LEU A 829 -12.40 2.18 -1.63
N ALA A 830 -13.09 2.12 -0.50
CA ALA A 830 -14.35 1.38 -0.35
C ALA A 830 -15.49 2.32 0.03
N ASN A 831 -16.71 1.99 -0.39
CA ASN A 831 -17.95 2.57 0.13
C ASN A 831 -18.81 1.45 0.67
N ILE A 832 -18.94 1.38 2.00
CA ILE A 832 -19.63 0.29 2.68
C ILE A 832 -20.56 0.88 3.73
N HIS A 833 -21.84 0.54 3.62
CA HIS A 833 -22.90 0.88 4.57
C HIS A 833 -23.14 2.40 4.80
N GLY A 834 -22.82 3.22 3.79
CA GLY A 834 -22.90 4.68 3.88
C GLY A 834 -21.67 5.30 4.53
N THR A 835 -20.48 4.76 4.27
CA THR A 835 -19.19 5.32 4.73
C THR A 835 -18.09 4.98 3.73
N PHE A 836 -17.32 6.00 3.34
CA PHE A 836 -16.11 5.83 2.56
C PHE A 836 -14.94 5.43 3.47
N TYR A 837 -14.08 4.53 3.00
CA TYR A 837 -12.88 4.06 3.70
C TYR A 837 -11.68 4.05 2.76
N GLU A 838 -10.54 4.58 3.21
CA GLU A 838 -9.25 4.42 2.53
C GLU A 838 -8.58 3.14 3.04
N ILE A 839 -8.07 2.31 2.12
CA ILE A 839 -7.46 1.01 2.42
C ILE A 839 -6.10 0.91 1.71
N PRO A 840 -5.00 0.64 2.44
CA PRO A 840 -3.69 0.41 1.84
C PRO A 840 -3.68 -0.82 0.91
N LEU A 841 -3.04 -0.70 -0.25
CA LEU A 841 -2.61 -1.86 -1.03
C LEU A 841 -1.28 -2.39 -0.50
N VAL A 842 -1.02 -3.68 -0.72
CA VAL A 842 0.22 -4.36 -0.26
C VAL A 842 1.16 -4.69 -1.41
N THR A 843 0.62 -4.97 -2.60
CA THR A 843 1.33 -5.09 -3.89
C THR A 843 0.29 -5.24 -5.01
N ASN A 844 0.64 -4.92 -6.26
CA ASN A 844 -0.33 -4.78 -7.35
C ASN A 844 -1.13 -6.07 -7.62
N GLY A 845 -2.46 -5.93 -7.67
CA GLY A 845 -3.40 -7.06 -7.83
C GLY A 845 -3.52 -8.01 -6.63
N ALA A 846 -3.00 -7.68 -5.45
CA ALA A 846 -3.26 -8.41 -4.21
C ALA A 846 -4.43 -7.79 -3.42
N PRO A 847 -5.19 -8.57 -2.62
CA PRO A 847 -6.25 -8.03 -1.78
C PRO A 847 -5.74 -6.92 -0.84
N PRO A 848 -6.48 -5.80 -0.69
CA PRO A 848 -6.05 -4.67 0.13
C PRO A 848 -5.98 -5.03 1.61
N ALA A 849 -5.17 -4.26 2.36
CA ALA A 849 -4.94 -4.44 3.79
C ALA A 849 -6.10 -3.88 4.61
N TRP A 850 -7.26 -4.56 4.57
CA TRP A 850 -8.44 -4.18 5.35
C TRP A 850 -8.15 -4.02 6.85
N ASN A 851 -7.16 -4.74 7.41
CA ASN A 851 -6.72 -4.57 8.80
C ASN A 851 -6.05 -3.20 9.10
N LEU A 852 -5.64 -2.44 8.08
CA LEU A 852 -5.02 -1.11 8.22
C LEU A 852 -5.92 0.06 7.80
N LEU A 853 -7.16 -0.20 7.37
CA LEU A 853 -8.06 0.82 6.82
C LEU A 853 -8.32 1.99 7.78
N ARG A 854 -8.74 3.13 7.22
CA ARG A 854 -9.31 4.27 7.97
C ARG A 854 -10.61 4.74 7.30
N PRO A 855 -11.63 5.15 8.07
CA PRO A 855 -12.79 5.82 7.48
C PRO A 855 -12.39 7.23 6.99
N VAL A 856 -13.12 7.70 5.99
CA VAL A 856 -12.98 9.03 5.36
C VAL A 856 -14.13 9.92 5.81
N SER A 857 -15.35 9.50 5.49
CA SER A 857 -16.59 10.24 5.73
C SER A 857 -17.79 9.31 5.67
N SER A 858 -18.87 9.68 6.36
CA SER A 858 -20.14 8.94 6.35
C SER A 858 -21.23 9.72 5.62
N HIS A 859 -22.17 9.03 4.97
CA HIS A 859 -23.22 9.66 4.17
C HIS A 859 -24.51 8.84 4.11
N ARG A 860 -25.58 9.52 3.67
CA ARG A 860 -26.89 8.91 3.38
C ARG A 860 -27.18 8.74 1.87
N LYS A 861 -26.24 9.09 0.99
CA LYS A 861 -26.38 9.01 -0.49
C LYS A 861 -26.43 7.58 -1.05
N GLN A 862 -27.25 7.35 -2.09
CA GLN A 862 -27.30 6.12 -2.91
C GLN A 862 -26.20 6.06 -3.99
N ILE A 863 -24.93 6.11 -3.59
CA ILE A 863 -23.81 6.03 -4.54
C ILE A 863 -23.71 4.58 -5.07
N THR A 864 -24.04 4.35 -6.35
CA THR A 864 -24.12 2.98 -6.92
C THR A 864 -22.80 2.46 -7.47
N ASP A 865 -22.01 3.30 -8.11
CA ASP A 865 -20.64 3.02 -8.57
C ASP A 865 -19.84 4.33 -8.54
N PHE A 866 -18.53 4.22 -8.48
CA PHE A 866 -17.60 5.33 -8.46
C PHE A 866 -16.34 4.99 -9.25
N CYS A 867 -15.73 5.97 -9.93
CA CYS A 867 -14.46 5.80 -10.64
C CYS A 867 -13.66 7.10 -10.66
N SER A 868 -12.40 7.06 -11.10
CA SER A 868 -11.67 8.26 -11.49
C SER A 868 -11.51 8.36 -13.00
N TRP A 869 -11.71 9.58 -13.52
CA TRP A 869 -11.66 9.91 -14.94
C TRP A 869 -11.38 11.40 -15.15
N ASN A 870 -10.35 11.71 -15.93
CA ASN A 870 -9.94 13.06 -16.34
C ASN A 870 -9.59 14.04 -15.22
N GLY A 871 -8.98 13.59 -14.12
CA GLY A 871 -8.70 14.42 -12.95
C GLY A 871 -9.70 14.31 -11.80
N LEU A 872 -10.86 13.72 -12.08
CA LEU A 872 -12.06 13.80 -11.25
C LEU A 872 -12.45 12.44 -10.69
N LEU A 873 -13.02 12.44 -9.49
CA LEU A 873 -13.91 11.40 -8.99
C LEU A 873 -15.26 11.55 -9.69
N VAL A 874 -15.83 10.44 -10.17
CA VAL A 874 -17.15 10.36 -10.81
C VAL A 874 -18.04 9.44 -9.99
N LEU A 875 -19.27 9.86 -9.72
CA LEU A 875 -20.26 9.11 -8.93
C LEU A 875 -21.56 8.91 -9.72
N THR A 876 -22.13 7.71 -9.68
CA THR A 876 -23.53 7.43 -10.05
C THR A 876 -24.42 7.38 -8.81
N GLY A 877 -25.73 7.58 -8.98
CA GLY A 877 -26.66 7.83 -7.87
C GLY A 877 -27.26 9.24 -7.85
N VAL A 878 -27.28 9.92 -9.00
CA VAL A 878 -27.80 11.30 -9.13
C VAL A 878 -29.34 11.30 -9.13
N ARG A 879 -29.99 12.31 -8.53
CA ARG A 879 -31.46 12.37 -8.49
C ARG A 879 -32.07 12.56 -9.89
N PRO A 880 -33.21 11.93 -10.23
CA PRO A 880 -33.95 12.16 -11.48
C PRO A 880 -34.41 13.61 -11.71
N ASP A 881 -34.41 14.48 -10.70
CA ASP A 881 -34.73 15.91 -10.78
C ASP A 881 -33.50 16.84 -10.55
N ALA A 882 -32.29 16.30 -10.39
CA ALA A 882 -31.08 17.11 -10.20
C ALA A 882 -30.84 18.07 -11.37
N VAL A 883 -30.47 19.31 -11.04
CA VAL A 883 -30.11 20.37 -12.00
C VAL A 883 -28.62 20.25 -12.36
N ALA A 884 -28.25 20.56 -13.60
CA ALA A 884 -26.85 20.66 -13.99
C ALA A 884 -26.22 21.96 -13.44
N ASP A 885 -25.26 21.82 -12.55
CA ASP A 885 -24.67 22.90 -11.72
C ASP A 885 -23.15 23.08 -11.93
N GLY A 886 -22.51 22.21 -12.71
CA GLY A 886 -21.05 22.15 -12.91
C GLY A 886 -20.40 20.91 -12.28
N HIS A 887 -21.06 20.29 -11.29
CA HIS A 887 -20.73 18.97 -10.76
C HIS A 887 -21.63 17.89 -11.36
N VAL A 888 -22.93 18.17 -11.52
CA VAL A 888 -23.91 17.33 -12.19
C VAL A 888 -23.91 17.58 -13.70
N PHE A 889 -23.75 16.52 -14.48
CA PHE A 889 -23.94 16.50 -15.94
C PHE A 889 -25.08 15.55 -16.28
N ARG A 890 -26.02 16.00 -17.12
CA ARG A 890 -27.36 15.40 -17.27
C ARG A 890 -27.79 15.30 -18.73
N ASP A 891 -28.56 14.26 -19.03
CA ASP A 891 -29.26 14.02 -20.29
C ASP A 891 -30.73 13.68 -20.01
N ASP A 892 -31.62 14.64 -20.31
CA ASP A 892 -33.07 14.51 -20.16
C ASP A 892 -33.72 13.58 -21.20
N GLN A 893 -33.10 13.39 -22.37
CA GLN A 893 -33.64 12.53 -23.42
C GLN A 893 -33.53 11.05 -23.03
N HIS A 894 -32.41 10.68 -22.40
CA HIS A 894 -32.13 9.29 -22.01
C HIS A 894 -32.34 9.01 -20.52
N ASN A 895 -32.70 10.04 -19.73
CA ASN A 895 -32.82 10.02 -18.27
C ASN A 895 -31.56 9.44 -17.61
N MET A 896 -30.44 10.15 -17.81
CA MET A 896 -29.11 9.81 -17.31
C MET A 896 -28.44 11.02 -16.69
N ALA A 897 -27.66 10.82 -15.63
CA ALA A 897 -26.79 11.84 -15.07
C ALA A 897 -25.58 11.25 -14.34
N LEU A 898 -24.53 12.05 -14.18
CA LEU A 898 -23.32 11.76 -13.43
C LEU A 898 -22.94 12.97 -12.57
N TRP A 899 -22.39 12.72 -11.38
CA TRP A 899 -21.77 13.75 -10.54
C TRP A 899 -20.24 13.66 -10.64
N PHE A 900 -19.57 14.80 -10.61
CA PHE A 900 -18.11 14.94 -10.73
C PHE A 900 -17.54 15.84 -9.64
N GLY A 901 -16.35 15.50 -9.13
CA GLY A 901 -15.61 16.33 -8.18
C GLY A 901 -14.17 15.86 -7.98
N GLY A 902 -13.49 16.36 -6.95
CA GLY A 902 -12.19 15.86 -6.52
C GLY A 902 -12.36 14.68 -5.56
N ILE A 903 -11.37 13.79 -5.47
CA ILE A 903 -11.42 12.69 -4.47
C ILE A 903 -11.46 13.24 -3.03
N ASP A 904 -10.74 14.32 -2.76
CA ASP A 904 -10.74 14.99 -1.45
C ASP A 904 -11.99 15.85 -1.18
N ASP A 905 -12.95 15.95 -2.12
CA ASP A 905 -14.30 16.44 -1.75
C ASP A 905 -15.03 15.42 -0.87
N LEU A 906 -14.64 14.14 -0.87
CA LEU A 906 -15.30 13.12 -0.03
C LEU A 906 -15.26 13.47 1.47
N TRP A 907 -14.24 14.17 1.95
CA TRP A 907 -14.17 14.67 3.33
C TRP A 907 -15.33 15.62 3.68
N LYS A 908 -15.87 16.33 2.68
CA LYS A 908 -16.98 17.28 2.81
C LYS A 908 -18.35 16.60 2.97
N LEU A 909 -18.46 15.27 2.82
CA LEU A 909 -19.66 14.54 3.24
C LEU A 909 -19.85 14.55 4.78
N GLY A 910 -18.82 14.97 5.54
CA GLY A 910 -18.84 15.05 7.00
C GLY A 910 -17.97 13.99 7.65
N LYS A 911 -17.71 14.12 8.96
CA LYS A 911 -16.87 13.15 9.69
C LYS A 911 -17.48 11.73 9.70
N PRO A 912 -16.65 10.69 9.87
CA PRO A 912 -17.13 9.33 10.09
C PRO A 912 -18.06 9.22 11.31
N VAL A 913 -19.19 8.55 11.15
CA VAL A 913 -20.13 8.19 12.24
C VAL A 913 -20.62 6.75 12.05
N GLY A 914 -21.24 6.15 13.07
CA GLY A 914 -21.84 4.81 12.90
C GLY A 914 -22.13 4.07 14.20
N ARG A 915 -22.86 2.94 14.08
CA ARG A 915 -23.31 2.13 15.23
C ARG A 915 -23.05 0.65 15.02
N GLY A 916 -22.86 -0.07 16.11
CA GLY A 916 -22.67 -1.52 16.08
C GLY A 916 -21.58 -1.98 17.02
N GLY A 917 -21.06 -3.19 16.84
CA GLY A 917 -19.99 -3.69 17.70
C GLY A 917 -19.61 -5.15 17.46
N PRO A 918 -18.71 -5.69 18.28
CA PRO A 918 -18.28 -7.09 18.20
C PRO A 918 -19.40 -8.08 18.52
N TRP A 919 -20.32 -7.73 19.44
CA TRP A 919 -21.39 -8.61 19.91
C TRP A 919 -22.73 -7.89 20.04
N ARG A 920 -23.78 -8.57 19.59
CA ARG A 920 -25.19 -8.20 19.79
C ARG A 920 -25.97 -9.48 20.04
N ASN A 921 -26.58 -9.62 21.21
CA ASN A 921 -27.29 -10.84 21.63
C ASN A 921 -26.51 -12.15 21.38
N SER A 922 -25.18 -12.07 21.40
CA SER A 922 -24.28 -13.09 20.85
C SER A 922 -23.90 -14.08 21.93
N LYS A 923 -23.86 -15.38 21.59
CA LYS A 923 -23.31 -16.40 22.48
C LYS A 923 -21.79 -16.26 22.52
N VAL A 924 -21.21 -16.16 23.70
CA VAL A 924 -19.77 -15.99 23.92
C VAL A 924 -19.22 -17.13 24.79
N GLU A 925 -17.97 -17.50 24.52
CA GLU A 925 -17.21 -18.48 25.31
C GLU A 925 -16.28 -17.74 26.28
N ALA A 926 -16.08 -18.31 27.46
CA ALA A 926 -15.15 -17.75 28.46
C ALA A 926 -13.72 -17.63 27.89
N GLY A 927 -13.06 -16.50 28.13
CA GLY A 927 -11.69 -16.21 27.69
C GLY A 927 -11.49 -16.04 26.18
N LYS A 928 -12.54 -16.18 25.36
CA LYS A 928 -12.45 -16.13 23.90
C LYS A 928 -12.67 -14.70 23.39
N PRO A 929 -11.69 -14.08 22.68
CA PRO A 929 -11.89 -12.76 22.11
C PRO A 929 -12.91 -12.75 20.98
N SER A 930 -13.60 -11.62 20.84
CA SER A 930 -14.46 -11.34 19.68
C SER A 930 -13.67 -11.11 18.40
N ASP A 931 -14.39 -11.12 17.27
CA ASP A 931 -13.92 -10.46 16.04
C ASP A 931 -13.52 -8.98 16.36
N PRO A 932 -12.46 -8.44 15.76
CA PRO A 932 -12.10 -7.02 15.85
C PRO A 932 -13.19 -6.10 15.28
N TYR A 933 -13.53 -5.03 15.99
CA TYR A 933 -14.40 -3.95 15.56
C TYR A 933 -13.59 -2.66 15.34
N LEU A 934 -13.87 -1.94 14.26
CA LEU A 934 -13.09 -0.73 13.89
C LEU A 934 -13.21 0.36 14.96
N MET A 935 -12.10 0.99 15.33
CA MET A 935 -12.06 2.11 16.29
C MET A 935 -11.39 3.38 15.73
N LYS A 936 -10.57 3.24 14.67
CA LYS A 936 -9.83 4.35 14.04
C LYS A 936 -10.75 5.36 13.34
N GLY A 937 -10.38 6.64 13.40
CA GLY A 937 -10.93 7.71 12.53
C GLY A 937 -12.22 8.38 13.02
N TYR A 938 -12.94 7.78 13.96
CA TYR A 938 -14.00 8.45 14.73
C TYR A 938 -13.37 9.27 15.87
N ASP A 939 -14.04 10.30 16.36
CA ASP A 939 -13.60 11.16 17.48
C ASP A 939 -14.38 10.88 18.78
N GLU A 940 -15.71 10.99 18.75
CA GLU A 940 -16.58 10.65 19.89
C GLU A 940 -16.98 9.18 19.90
N LYS A 941 -16.89 8.52 21.08
CA LYS A 941 -17.21 7.10 21.24
C LYS A 941 -17.86 6.82 22.58
N THR A 942 -18.99 6.14 22.54
CA THR A 942 -19.64 5.53 23.71
C THR A 942 -19.76 4.02 23.46
N VAL A 943 -19.63 3.20 24.50
CA VAL A 943 -19.91 1.75 24.46
C VAL A 943 -20.90 1.37 25.56
N THR A 944 -21.85 0.50 25.25
CA THR A 944 -22.74 -0.16 26.20
C THR A 944 -22.45 -1.66 26.19
N LEU A 945 -22.26 -2.22 27.39
CA LEU A 945 -21.97 -3.62 27.63
C LEU A 945 -23.09 -4.25 28.47
N GLU A 946 -23.55 -5.43 28.07
CA GLU A 946 -24.58 -6.20 28.79
C GLU A 946 -24.37 -7.71 28.63
N HIS A 947 -24.89 -8.48 29.58
CA HIS A 947 -24.93 -9.94 29.51
C HIS A 947 -26.23 -10.49 30.11
N ARG A 948 -26.58 -11.73 29.74
CA ARG A 948 -27.78 -12.45 30.18
C ARG A 948 -27.45 -13.61 31.13
N GLY A 949 -26.33 -13.51 31.84
CA GLY A 949 -25.92 -14.48 32.87
C GLY A 949 -26.74 -14.33 34.16
N ALA A 950 -26.85 -15.41 34.93
CA ALA A 950 -27.50 -15.39 36.24
C ALA A 950 -26.57 -14.89 37.37
N GLU A 951 -25.26 -14.97 37.15
CA GLU A 951 -24.19 -14.46 38.01
C GLU A 951 -23.45 -13.33 37.27
N ALA A 952 -22.75 -12.46 38.00
CA ALA A 952 -22.00 -11.35 37.42
C ALA A 952 -20.88 -11.86 36.48
N ALA A 953 -20.60 -11.11 35.42
CA ALA A 953 -19.56 -11.45 34.45
C ALA A 953 -18.70 -10.22 34.14
N THR A 954 -17.38 -10.43 34.04
CA THR A 954 -16.45 -9.39 33.61
C THR A 954 -16.32 -9.40 32.09
N ILE A 955 -16.48 -8.24 31.45
CA ILE A 955 -16.11 -8.05 30.06
C ILE A 955 -14.89 -7.12 29.98
N THR A 956 -13.77 -7.66 29.53
CA THR A 956 -12.55 -6.91 29.23
C THR A 956 -12.61 -6.39 27.81
N LEU A 957 -12.34 -5.11 27.61
CA LEU A 957 -12.12 -4.53 26.28
C LEU A 957 -10.62 -4.48 25.99
N GLN A 958 -10.22 -4.93 24.80
CA GLN A 958 -8.84 -4.89 24.31
C GLN A 958 -8.75 -4.05 23.06
N ILE A 959 -7.69 -3.28 22.91
CA ILE A 959 -7.39 -2.43 21.74
C ILE A 959 -6.19 -2.95 20.95
N ASP A 960 -6.28 -2.93 19.63
CA ASP A 960 -5.14 -3.12 18.72
C ASP A 960 -4.63 -1.74 18.31
N ILE A 961 -3.40 -1.41 18.69
CA ILE A 961 -2.85 -0.07 18.49
C ILE A 961 -2.40 0.19 17.04
N ASP A 962 -1.89 -0.82 16.32
CA ASP A 962 -1.32 -0.61 14.97
C ASP A 962 -2.08 -1.33 13.84
N GLY A 963 -3.08 -2.13 14.17
CA GLY A 963 -3.87 -2.87 13.18
C GLY A 963 -3.20 -4.17 12.74
N THR A 964 -2.13 -4.61 13.41
CA THR A 964 -1.43 -5.87 13.14
C THR A 964 -1.71 -6.94 14.19
N GLY A 965 -2.66 -6.71 15.10
CA GLY A 965 -2.99 -7.58 16.22
C GLY A 965 -2.13 -7.34 17.47
N ARG A 966 -1.73 -6.08 17.73
CA ARG A 966 -1.03 -5.67 18.95
C ARG A 966 -2.03 -5.35 20.05
N TRP A 967 -2.67 -6.40 20.55
CA TRP A 967 -3.74 -6.32 21.54
C TRP A 967 -3.20 -5.97 22.93
N LEU A 968 -3.70 -4.87 23.48
CA LEU A 968 -3.51 -4.42 24.86
C LEU A 968 -4.86 -4.37 25.58
N ASP A 969 -4.88 -4.65 26.88
CA ASP A 969 -6.06 -4.41 27.71
C ASP A 969 -6.31 -2.89 27.82
N TYR A 970 -7.56 -2.48 27.62
CA TYR A 970 -8.00 -1.09 27.81
C TYR A 970 -8.63 -0.90 29.20
N ASP A 971 -9.66 -1.71 29.51
CA ASP A 971 -10.38 -1.67 30.79
C ASP A 971 -11.22 -2.96 30.96
N SER A 972 -11.64 -3.27 32.19
CA SER A 972 -12.43 -4.47 32.54
C SER A 972 -13.69 -4.12 33.34
N PHE A 973 -14.85 -4.39 32.74
CA PHE A 973 -16.16 -4.01 33.26
C PHE A 973 -16.84 -5.20 33.96
N SER A 974 -16.97 -5.13 35.30
CA SER A 974 -17.68 -6.14 36.10
C SER A 974 -19.19 -5.87 36.08
N LEU A 975 -19.93 -6.64 35.28
CA LEU A 975 -21.35 -6.40 35.01
C LEU A 975 -22.26 -7.22 35.94
N PRO A 976 -23.21 -6.59 36.65
CA PRO A 976 -24.26 -7.31 37.37
C PRO A 976 -25.31 -7.92 36.42
N PRO A 977 -25.93 -9.06 36.76
CA PRO A 977 -26.99 -9.69 35.97
C PRO A 977 -28.09 -8.72 35.51
N GLY A 978 -28.34 -8.70 34.20
CA GLY A 978 -29.41 -7.91 33.58
C GLY A 978 -29.25 -6.38 33.68
N SER A 979 -28.07 -5.88 34.08
CA SER A 979 -27.80 -4.45 34.26
C SER A 979 -26.79 -3.98 33.21
N PRO A 980 -27.20 -3.27 32.14
CA PRO A 980 -26.27 -2.73 31.15
C PRO A 980 -25.40 -1.63 31.78
N GLN A 981 -24.09 -1.64 31.49
CA GLN A 981 -23.18 -0.56 31.82
C GLN A 981 -22.81 0.22 30.55
N THR A 982 -22.75 1.55 30.66
CA THR A 982 -22.29 2.42 29.57
C THR A 982 -20.98 3.11 29.98
N HIS A 983 -20.02 3.16 29.06
CA HIS A 983 -18.72 3.81 29.21
C HIS A 983 -18.49 4.81 28.07
N GLN A 984 -17.95 5.98 28.38
CA GLN A 984 -17.60 7.01 27.40
C GLN A 984 -16.07 7.11 27.33
N PHE A 985 -15.53 6.97 26.12
CA PHE A 985 -14.09 7.14 25.91
C PHE A 985 -13.71 8.63 25.96
N PRO A 986 -12.47 8.99 26.35
CA PRO A 986 -11.97 10.36 26.22
C PRO A 986 -12.15 10.91 24.79
N ALA A 987 -12.45 12.20 24.66
CA ALA A 987 -12.62 12.84 23.36
C ALA A 987 -11.33 12.68 22.52
N GLY A 988 -11.47 12.17 21.29
CA GLY A 988 -10.34 11.85 20.41
C GLY A 988 -9.58 10.56 20.78
N PHE A 989 -10.08 9.73 21.70
CA PHE A 989 -9.46 8.44 22.01
C PHE A 989 -9.40 7.53 20.78
N SER A 990 -8.22 7.02 20.45
CA SER A 990 -7.99 6.30 19.21
C SER A 990 -7.05 5.10 19.39
N ALA A 991 -7.46 3.99 18.79
CA ALA A 991 -6.67 2.80 18.46
C ALA A 991 -7.09 2.36 17.04
N CYS A 992 -6.48 1.31 16.47
CA CYS A 992 -6.92 0.77 15.19
C CYS A 992 -8.24 -0.02 15.32
N TRP A 993 -8.26 -1.01 16.21
CA TRP A 993 -9.42 -1.88 16.46
C TRP A 993 -9.68 -2.03 17.96
N ILE A 994 -10.89 -2.48 18.30
CA ILE A 994 -11.29 -2.87 19.65
C ILE A 994 -11.99 -4.24 19.60
N ARG A 995 -11.79 -5.08 20.62
CA ARG A 995 -12.45 -6.38 20.78
C ARG A 995 -12.86 -6.59 22.23
N ALA A 996 -13.79 -7.52 22.46
CA ALA A 996 -14.26 -7.89 23.80
C ALA A 996 -13.85 -9.32 24.16
N ILE A 997 -13.58 -9.57 25.44
CA ILE A 997 -13.41 -10.89 26.06
C ILE A 997 -14.36 -10.95 27.25
N SER A 998 -15.09 -12.05 27.43
CA SER A 998 -15.90 -12.32 28.63
C SER A 998 -15.18 -13.34 29.50
N ASP A 999 -15.14 -13.16 30.82
CA ASP A 999 -14.63 -14.16 31.75
C ASP A 999 -15.52 -15.42 31.81
N THR A 1000 -16.79 -15.27 31.44
CA THR A 1000 -17.85 -16.26 31.63
C THR A 1000 -18.56 -16.55 30.30
N ALA A 1001 -18.88 -17.82 30.04
CA ALA A 1001 -19.67 -18.22 28.88
C ALA A 1001 -21.13 -17.77 29.06
N THR A 1002 -21.65 -16.93 28.17
CA THR A 1002 -22.95 -16.27 28.34
C THR A 1002 -23.55 -15.82 27.00
N THR A 1003 -24.68 -15.10 27.04
CA THR A 1003 -25.16 -14.30 25.90
C THR A 1003 -24.91 -12.83 26.22
N ALA A 1004 -24.13 -12.13 25.39
CA ALA A 1004 -23.69 -10.76 25.63
C ALA A 1004 -23.98 -9.82 24.45
N SER A 1005 -24.04 -8.52 24.74
CA SER A 1005 -23.92 -7.46 23.73
C SER A 1005 -22.84 -6.47 24.18
N VAL A 1006 -22.00 -6.05 23.24
CA VAL A 1006 -21.03 -4.96 23.38
C VAL A 1006 -21.20 -4.09 22.14
N GLN A 1007 -21.74 -2.90 22.33
CA GLN A 1007 -22.31 -2.07 21.28
C GLN A 1007 -21.85 -0.62 21.44
N PHE A 1008 -21.32 -0.07 20.36
CA PHE A 1008 -20.74 1.26 20.26
C PHE A 1008 -21.68 2.22 19.50
N ASP A 1009 -21.63 3.48 19.90
CA ASP A 1009 -22.23 4.63 19.22
C ASP A 1009 -21.08 5.63 18.94
N TYR A 1010 -20.76 5.81 17.65
CA TYR A 1010 -19.77 6.76 17.15
C TYR A 1010 -20.50 7.92 16.46
N ARG A 1011 -20.10 9.15 16.78
CA ARG A 1011 -20.83 10.39 16.46
C ARG A 1011 -19.91 11.48 15.98
#